data_AF-A0A7C5A7C8-F1
#
_entry.id   AF-A0A7C5A7C8-F1
#
_cell.length_a   1.000
_cell.length_b   1.000
_cell.length_c   1.000
_cell.angle_alpha   90.00
_cell.angle_beta   90.00
_cell.angle_gamma   90.00
#
_symmetry.space_group_name_H-M   'P 1'
#
loop_
_entity.id
_entity.type
_entity.pdbx_description
1 polymer ?
#
loop_
_entity_poly.entity_id
_entity_poly.type
_entity_poly.pdbx_seq_one_letter_code
_entity_poly.pdbx_strand_id
1 'polypeptide(L)'
;MASLERFTQRARRVLSLAHMEAERARVGLIGTEHLLLALMTEEGGVASRVLRELGLEINRVREMILRVSGEGHYTGGRIELGPDTQLVLEMALEEARKMGHHYIGTEHLLLALNRANGNAAVVLRRLGVTEEQIRRQVRRVLQEGGGTGLSLVPEGGRAARQESKTPLVDQLATDLTALAEEGKLDPVIGRQMEIERVIQILARRTKNNPALIGEPGVGKTAIVEGLAQRIVEGDVPAPLLNKRVLKLDVGSLIAGTMYRGQFEERLKRVIDELKQTRAILFIDEFHMLVGAGAAGSAVDAANILKPALSRGELQCIGATTLDEYRKHIETDAALERRFQPILVNEPTVEETIEILKGIRRMYEEHHHLVISDEALEAAARLSARYVSDRFLPDKAIDLIDEAASRVRMYKSGSATSAKEIYTRLKQVRANRVLAQEEGKIEDVRHWDAQEAELSEQLWQLKGGWERATSPVVTAADIAEVVSMWTGVPVMQMAEEESERLLRMEEELKKHIVGQDEAIQAIAKAVRRARAGLKDPRRPIGSFIFLGPTGVGKTELTKALARFMFGSEEALIQLDMSEFTERHTGSRLVGAPPGYIGYEDAGQLTEALRRRPYSIVVFDEVEKAHPEVHNLLLQIMEEGHLSDAKGRQVNFRNAIIVMTSNVGAEEIRRNTQLGFPLKRDARTEERLTYEEMRKKLTESLKRVFRPEFINRVDAVIVFRALNQDDIRKIVVLELDKVTERLKEHAISLHATEAALDLLAERGYDPEMGARPLRRVIQQKVEDPLADALLAGQFHAGDSILVDVVTPPADSGEETDIILRQMETQATVPPLLAQPS
;
A
#
# COMPACT_ATOMS: atom_id res chain seq x y z
N MET A 1 -16.47 21.91 -30.31
CA MET A 1 -15.55 23.02 -29.95
C MET A 1 -15.33 23.07 -28.44
N ALA A 2 -14.83 21.98 -27.84
CA ALA A 2 -14.39 21.98 -26.46
C ALA A 2 -12.90 22.37 -26.44
N SER A 3 -12.54 23.54 -25.90
CA SER A 3 -11.22 23.76 -25.26
C SER A 3 -10.92 25.21 -24.87
N LEU A 4 -11.73 26.22 -25.22
CA LEU A 4 -11.42 27.63 -24.91
C LEU A 4 -11.27 27.91 -23.40
N GLU A 5 -11.93 27.14 -22.54
CA GLU A 5 -11.85 27.32 -21.07
C GLU A 5 -10.43 27.18 -20.53
N ARG A 6 -9.60 26.31 -21.11
CA ARG A 6 -8.22 26.07 -20.66
C ARG A 6 -7.24 27.14 -21.12
N PHE A 7 -7.62 28.02 -22.04
CA PHE A 7 -6.75 29.12 -22.50
C PHE A 7 -6.79 30.26 -21.49
N THR A 8 -5.61 30.79 -21.18
CA THR A 8 -5.49 32.07 -20.43
C THR A 8 -6.20 33.20 -21.19
N GLN A 9 -6.62 34.26 -20.48
CA GLN A 9 -7.26 35.42 -21.12
C GLN A 9 -6.40 35.99 -22.26
N ARG A 10 -5.07 36.03 -22.07
CA ARG A 10 -4.10 36.46 -23.10
C ARG A 10 -4.06 35.52 -24.30
N ALA A 11 -4.03 34.20 -24.07
CA ALA A 11 -4.05 33.23 -25.17
C ALA A 11 -5.38 33.24 -25.94
N ARG A 12 -6.53 33.51 -25.29
CA ARG A 12 -7.81 33.74 -25.98
C ARG A 12 -7.77 35.00 -26.84
N ARG A 13 -7.18 36.08 -26.31
CA ARG A 13 -6.99 37.34 -27.05
C ARG A 13 -6.12 37.15 -28.29
N VAL A 14 -5.07 36.32 -28.20
CA VAL A 14 -4.25 35.93 -29.37
C VAL A 14 -5.09 35.26 -30.46
N LEU A 15 -6.03 34.37 -30.12
CA LEU A 15 -6.91 33.75 -31.12
C LEU A 15 -7.84 34.77 -31.79
N SER A 16 -8.39 35.71 -31.02
CA SER A 16 -9.18 36.81 -31.58
C SER A 16 -8.34 37.74 -32.47
N LEU A 17 -7.09 38.01 -32.09
CA LEU A 17 -6.15 38.80 -32.89
C LEU A 17 -5.77 38.08 -34.20
N ALA A 18 -5.60 36.75 -34.16
CA ALA A 18 -5.30 35.95 -35.35
C ALA A 18 -6.46 35.98 -36.35
N HIS A 19 -7.71 35.99 -35.87
CA HIS A 19 -8.88 36.18 -36.71
C HIS A 19 -8.87 37.54 -37.41
N MET A 20 -8.57 38.62 -36.67
CA MET A 20 -8.48 39.97 -37.26
C MET A 20 -7.32 40.10 -38.27
N GLU A 21 -6.18 39.45 -38.05
CA GLU A 21 -5.07 39.45 -39.03
C GLU A 21 -5.43 38.65 -40.30
N ALA A 22 -6.18 37.55 -40.18
CA ALA A 22 -6.68 36.81 -41.35
C ALA A 22 -7.70 37.63 -42.16
N GLU A 23 -8.58 38.37 -41.48
CA GLU A 23 -9.52 39.30 -42.11
C GLU A 23 -8.78 40.43 -42.84
N ARG A 24 -7.76 41.04 -42.22
CA ARG A 24 -6.89 42.05 -42.85
C ARG A 24 -6.15 41.52 -44.07
N ALA A 25 -5.66 40.28 -44.00
CA ALA A 25 -4.98 39.62 -45.10
C ALA A 25 -5.93 39.17 -46.23
N ARG A 26 -7.25 39.31 -46.04
CA ARG A 26 -8.30 38.82 -46.96
C ARG A 26 -8.14 37.34 -47.28
N VAL A 27 -7.95 36.52 -46.24
CA VAL A 27 -7.84 35.06 -46.33
C VAL A 27 -8.98 34.41 -45.53
N GLY A 28 -9.69 33.45 -46.14
CA GLY A 28 -10.83 32.77 -45.51
C GLY A 28 -10.47 31.74 -44.43
N LEU A 29 -9.18 31.52 -44.17
CA LEU A 29 -8.66 30.55 -43.20
C LEU A 29 -7.60 31.20 -42.31
N ILE A 30 -7.69 30.98 -41.00
CA ILE A 30 -6.66 31.38 -40.04
C ILE A 30 -5.51 30.38 -40.12
N GLY A 31 -4.47 30.70 -40.89
CA GLY A 31 -3.21 29.97 -40.91
C GLY A 31 -2.27 30.30 -39.74
N THR A 32 -1.20 29.51 -39.61
CA THR A 32 -0.19 29.65 -38.54
C THR A 32 0.49 31.03 -38.54
N GLU A 33 0.65 31.65 -39.71
CA GLU A 33 1.23 32.97 -39.90
C GLU A 33 0.42 34.09 -39.22
N HIS A 34 -0.91 33.98 -39.24
CA HIS A 34 -1.79 34.92 -38.54
C HIS A 34 -1.69 34.75 -37.03
N LEU A 35 -1.51 33.50 -36.56
CA LEU A 35 -1.28 33.21 -35.16
C LEU A 35 0.07 33.76 -34.66
N LEU A 36 1.12 33.72 -35.50
CA LEU A 36 2.41 34.33 -35.19
C LEU A 36 2.31 35.86 -35.06
N LEU A 37 1.63 36.52 -35.99
CA LEU A 37 1.40 37.98 -35.92
C LEU A 37 0.58 38.35 -34.67
N ALA A 38 -0.43 37.55 -34.34
CA ALA A 38 -1.24 37.74 -33.14
C ALA A 38 -0.42 37.61 -31.85
N LEU A 39 0.47 36.61 -31.76
CA LEU A 39 1.39 36.44 -30.62
C LEU A 39 2.35 37.62 -30.45
N MET A 40 2.77 38.27 -31.54
CA MET A 40 3.60 39.47 -31.45
C MET A 40 2.80 40.70 -31.02
N THR A 41 1.56 40.81 -31.50
CA THR A 41 0.66 41.95 -31.24
C THR A 41 0.11 41.96 -29.81
N GLU A 42 -0.02 40.79 -29.17
CA GLU A 42 -0.49 40.71 -27.79
C GLU A 42 0.56 41.24 -26.81
N GLU A 43 0.31 42.45 -26.29
CA GLU A 43 1.20 43.11 -25.35
C GLU A 43 1.10 42.49 -23.94
N GLY A 44 2.25 42.14 -23.38
CA GLY A 44 2.36 41.55 -22.04
C GLY A 44 2.45 40.01 -22.04
N GLY A 45 2.18 39.34 -23.15
CA GLY A 45 2.40 37.91 -23.30
C GLY A 45 3.86 37.50 -23.30
N VAL A 46 4.13 36.31 -22.77
CA VAL A 46 5.47 35.69 -22.77
C VAL A 46 5.96 35.53 -24.20
N ALA A 47 5.08 35.13 -25.13
CA ALA A 47 5.45 34.96 -26.54
C ALA A 47 5.89 36.28 -27.20
N SER A 48 5.15 37.38 -27.00
CA SER A 48 5.51 38.69 -27.56
C SER A 48 6.86 39.18 -27.03
N ARG A 49 7.13 38.97 -25.74
CA ARG A 49 8.40 39.32 -25.12
C ARG A 49 9.56 38.49 -25.69
N VAL A 50 9.38 37.18 -25.79
CA VAL A 50 10.38 36.27 -26.36
C VAL A 50 10.71 36.63 -27.81
N LEU A 51 9.69 36.85 -28.65
CA LEU A 51 9.89 37.19 -30.06
C LEU A 51 10.64 38.53 -30.21
N ARG A 52 10.34 39.53 -29.37
CA ARG A 52 11.05 40.82 -29.34
C ARG A 52 12.50 40.70 -28.87
N GLU A 53 12.76 39.93 -27.82
CA GLU A 53 14.12 39.70 -27.30
C GLU A 53 14.99 38.90 -28.29
N LEU A 54 14.37 38.09 -29.15
CA LEU A 54 15.04 37.44 -30.28
C LEU A 54 15.26 38.37 -31.50
N GLY A 55 14.94 39.66 -31.37
CA GLY A 55 15.16 40.68 -32.40
C GLY A 55 14.13 40.69 -33.53
N LEU A 56 12.96 40.09 -33.33
CA LEU A 56 11.89 40.09 -34.33
C LEU A 56 11.01 41.34 -34.21
N GLU A 57 10.99 42.13 -35.28
CA GLU A 57 10.09 43.28 -35.41
C GLU A 57 8.84 42.89 -36.22
N ILE A 58 7.66 43.34 -35.75
CA ILE A 58 6.37 42.96 -36.33
C ILE A 58 6.26 43.32 -37.82
N ASN A 59 6.80 44.48 -38.24
CA ASN A 59 6.77 44.91 -39.63
C ASN A 59 7.60 43.99 -40.53
N ARG A 60 8.79 43.58 -40.07
CA ARG A 60 9.67 42.66 -40.80
C ARG A 60 9.08 41.24 -40.91
N VAL A 61 8.39 40.79 -39.86
CA VAL A 61 7.66 39.52 -39.87
C VAL A 61 6.48 39.57 -40.85
N ARG A 62 5.72 40.66 -40.88
CA ARG A 62 4.61 40.86 -41.81
C ARG A 62 5.07 40.86 -43.27
N GLU A 63 6.16 41.56 -43.59
CA GLU A 63 6.75 41.53 -44.95
C GLU A 63 7.18 40.12 -45.37
N MET A 64 7.78 39.35 -44.45
CA MET A 64 8.16 37.97 -44.73
C MET A 64 6.96 37.04 -44.91
N ILE A 65 5.88 37.24 -44.16
CA ILE A 65 4.63 36.48 -44.31
C ILE A 65 4.02 36.74 -45.69
N LEU A 66 3.98 38.00 -46.15
CA LEU A 66 3.48 38.34 -47.49
C LEU A 66 4.32 37.68 -48.59
N ARG A 67 5.64 37.59 -48.43
CA ARG A 67 6.53 36.89 -49.38
C ARG A 67 6.36 35.38 -49.38
N VAL A 68 5.91 34.78 -48.28
CA VAL A 68 5.72 33.32 -48.14
C VAL A 68 4.31 32.89 -48.54
N SER A 69 3.29 33.69 -48.21
CA SER A 69 1.88 33.32 -48.31
C SER A 69 1.12 34.00 -49.45
N GLY A 70 1.65 35.11 -50.01
CA GLY A 70 0.97 35.90 -51.03
C GLY A 70 -0.16 36.81 -50.48
N GLU A 71 -0.79 37.59 -51.37
CA GLU A 71 -1.97 38.40 -51.02
C GLU A 71 -3.27 37.59 -51.17
N GLY A 72 -4.16 37.71 -50.17
CA GLY A 72 -5.46 37.04 -50.16
C GLY A 72 -6.48 37.72 -51.08
N HIS A 73 -7.35 36.91 -51.68
CA HIS A 73 -8.42 37.35 -52.60
C HIS A 73 -9.83 37.09 -52.04
N TYR A 74 -9.95 36.84 -50.73
CA TYR A 74 -11.23 36.51 -50.09
C TYR A 74 -12.15 37.74 -49.99
N THR A 75 -13.39 37.61 -50.46
CA THR A 75 -14.37 38.70 -50.56
C THR A 75 -15.62 38.50 -49.70
N GLY A 76 -15.59 37.58 -48.73
CA GLY A 76 -16.62 37.45 -47.69
C GLY A 76 -17.05 36.01 -47.38
N GLY A 77 -17.41 35.78 -46.11
CA GLY A 77 -17.88 34.52 -45.53
C GLY A 77 -17.26 34.27 -44.13
N ARG A 78 -17.59 33.14 -43.49
CA ARG A 78 -17.09 32.79 -42.14
C ARG A 78 -15.63 32.35 -42.23
N ILE A 79 -14.73 33.03 -41.52
CA ILE A 79 -13.31 32.64 -41.43
C ILE A 79 -13.19 31.47 -40.45
N GLU A 80 -12.61 30.36 -40.91
CA GLU A 80 -12.41 29.14 -40.12
C GLU A 80 -10.94 28.92 -39.73
N LEU A 81 -10.70 28.09 -38.71
CA LEU A 81 -9.33 27.70 -38.33
C LEU A 81 -8.77 26.71 -39.35
N GLY A 82 -7.63 27.02 -39.97
CA GLY A 82 -6.94 26.10 -40.88
C GLY A 82 -6.43 24.84 -40.16
N PRO A 83 -6.24 23.72 -40.89
CA PRO A 83 -5.84 22.43 -40.29
C PRO A 83 -4.51 22.51 -39.52
N ASP A 84 -3.52 23.24 -40.04
CA ASP A 84 -2.23 23.44 -39.37
C ASP A 84 -2.38 24.24 -38.07
N THR A 85 -3.29 25.21 -38.04
CA THR A 85 -3.58 26.01 -36.85
C THR A 85 -4.31 25.18 -35.80
N GLN A 86 -5.24 24.31 -36.20
CA GLN A 86 -5.90 23.36 -35.28
C GLN A 86 -4.86 22.43 -34.64
N LEU A 87 -3.92 21.89 -35.44
CA LEU A 87 -2.82 21.08 -34.94
C LEU A 87 -1.93 21.85 -33.96
N VAL A 88 -1.61 23.12 -34.22
CA VAL A 88 -0.85 23.96 -33.28
C VAL A 88 -1.57 24.09 -31.93
N LEU A 89 -2.90 24.23 -31.92
CA LEU A 89 -3.67 24.34 -30.67
C LEU A 89 -3.68 23.02 -29.88
N GLU A 90 -3.74 21.88 -30.56
CA GLU A 90 -3.61 20.57 -29.94
C GLU A 90 -2.21 20.36 -29.35
N MET A 91 -1.16 20.71 -30.10
CA MET A 91 0.23 20.63 -29.65
C MET A 91 0.52 21.59 -28.48
N ALA A 92 -0.13 22.76 -28.43
CA ALA A 92 0.01 23.69 -27.31
C ALA A 92 -0.54 23.10 -26.00
N LEU A 93 -1.56 22.24 -26.07
CA LEU A 93 -2.06 21.51 -24.91
C LEU A 93 -1.04 20.48 -24.40
N GLU A 94 -0.31 19.81 -25.30
CA GLU A 94 0.77 18.91 -24.92
C GLU A 94 1.94 19.65 -24.26
N GLU A 95 2.33 20.81 -24.81
CA GLU A 95 3.42 21.62 -24.25
C GLU A 95 3.04 22.17 -22.86
N ALA A 96 1.78 22.58 -22.64
CA ALA A 96 1.29 22.95 -21.32
C ALA A 96 1.39 21.78 -20.32
N ARG A 97 0.98 20.56 -20.73
CA ARG A 97 1.12 19.36 -19.88
C ARG A 97 2.57 19.01 -19.55
N LYS A 98 3.49 19.10 -20.52
CA LYS A 98 4.92 18.86 -20.30
C LYS A 98 5.53 19.85 -19.29
N MET A 99 4.98 21.06 -19.22
CA MET A 99 5.38 22.09 -18.26
C MET A 99 4.62 22.00 -16.92
N GLY A 100 3.73 21.01 -16.74
CA GLY A 100 2.91 20.89 -15.53
C GLY A 100 1.81 21.95 -15.42
N HIS A 101 1.54 22.72 -16.47
CA HIS A 101 0.52 23.76 -16.46
C HIS A 101 -0.86 23.18 -16.81
N HIS A 102 -1.87 23.48 -15.99
CA HIS A 102 -3.27 23.12 -16.25
C HIS A 102 -3.98 24.07 -17.23
N TYR A 103 -3.28 25.13 -17.68
CA TYR A 103 -3.78 26.15 -18.61
C TYR A 103 -2.85 26.32 -19.83
N ILE A 104 -3.37 26.89 -20.92
CA ILE A 104 -2.62 27.22 -22.13
C ILE A 104 -2.37 28.74 -22.15
N GLY A 105 -1.14 29.12 -21.82
CA GLY A 105 -0.59 30.46 -22.03
C GLY A 105 -0.02 30.71 -23.43
N THR A 106 0.42 31.95 -23.67
CA THR A 106 1.01 32.41 -24.95
C THR A 106 2.31 31.68 -25.31
N GLU A 107 3.07 31.29 -24.29
CA GLU A 107 4.32 30.55 -24.37
C GLU A 107 4.15 29.16 -25.00
N HIS A 108 3.10 28.44 -24.62
CA HIS A 108 2.82 27.11 -25.18
C HIS A 108 2.39 27.22 -26.65
N LEU A 109 1.64 28.27 -26.99
CA LEU A 109 1.26 28.56 -28.38
C LEU A 109 2.49 28.83 -29.25
N LEU A 110 3.46 29.62 -28.75
CA LEU A 110 4.70 29.89 -29.48
C LEU A 110 5.55 28.63 -29.67
N LEU A 111 5.67 27.80 -28.62
CA LEU A 111 6.42 26.54 -28.69
C LEU A 111 5.79 25.55 -29.67
N ALA A 112 4.46 25.44 -29.64
CA ALA A 112 3.71 24.58 -30.56
C ALA A 112 3.81 25.06 -32.01
N LEU A 113 3.68 26.36 -32.24
CA LEU A 113 3.75 26.99 -33.56
C LEU A 113 5.11 26.78 -34.24
N ASN A 114 6.20 26.76 -33.47
CA ASN A 114 7.52 26.48 -34.02
C ASN A 114 7.75 24.99 -34.32
N ARG A 115 7.05 24.07 -33.63
CA ARG A 115 7.14 22.62 -33.86
C ARG A 115 6.24 22.15 -35.00
N ALA A 116 5.14 22.86 -35.28
CA ALA A 116 4.23 22.56 -36.36
C ALA A 116 4.85 22.89 -37.73
N ASN A 117 4.56 22.07 -38.74
CA ASN A 117 4.97 22.30 -40.13
C ASN A 117 4.04 23.31 -40.80
N GLY A 118 4.18 24.59 -40.44
CA GLY A 118 3.38 25.69 -40.99
C GLY A 118 4.22 26.86 -41.50
N ASN A 119 3.57 27.79 -42.20
CA ASN A 119 4.19 29.01 -42.73
C ASN A 119 4.89 29.84 -41.64
N ALA A 120 4.36 29.84 -40.42
CA ALA A 120 4.99 30.55 -39.30
C ALA A 120 6.38 30.00 -38.94
N ALA A 121 6.57 28.67 -38.93
CA ALA A 121 7.87 28.05 -38.71
C ALA A 121 8.85 28.35 -39.87
N VAL A 122 8.35 28.39 -41.11
CA VAL A 122 9.15 28.81 -42.28
C VAL A 122 9.61 30.26 -42.15
N VAL A 123 8.73 31.16 -41.73
CA VAL A 123 9.03 32.58 -41.52
C VAL A 123 10.07 32.77 -40.41
N LEU A 124 9.90 32.10 -39.26
CA LEU A 124 10.86 32.16 -38.15
C LEU A 124 12.27 31.67 -38.58
N ARG A 125 12.34 30.55 -39.32
CA ARG A 125 13.62 30.04 -39.87
C ARG A 125 14.26 31.00 -40.86
N ARG A 126 13.49 31.62 -41.76
CA ARG A 126 14.01 32.61 -42.73
C ARG A 126 14.51 33.89 -42.05
N LEU A 127 13.98 34.21 -40.87
CA LEU A 127 14.43 35.32 -40.04
C LEU A 127 15.60 34.95 -39.11
N GLY A 128 16.14 33.74 -39.23
CA GLY A 128 17.33 33.29 -38.51
C GLY A 128 17.07 32.82 -37.08
N VAL A 129 15.80 32.60 -36.71
CA VAL A 129 15.41 32.12 -35.38
C VAL A 129 15.24 30.60 -35.41
N THR A 130 15.99 29.91 -34.56
CA THR A 130 15.93 28.44 -34.43
C THR A 130 15.02 27.99 -33.29
N GLU A 131 14.57 26.74 -33.35
CA GLU A 131 13.74 26.13 -32.31
C GLU A 131 14.41 26.17 -30.92
N GLU A 132 15.71 25.86 -30.87
CA GLU A 132 16.45 25.85 -29.61
C GLU A 132 16.55 27.24 -28.98
N GLN A 133 16.67 28.29 -29.80
CA GLN A 133 16.69 29.67 -29.32
C GLN A 133 15.34 30.07 -28.71
N ILE A 134 14.23 29.75 -29.36
CA ILE A 134 12.87 30.01 -28.83
C ILE A 134 12.67 29.26 -27.52
N ARG A 135 12.97 27.95 -27.47
CA ARG A 135 12.83 27.14 -26.24
C ARG A 135 13.66 27.69 -25.08
N ARG A 136 14.91 28.06 -25.35
CA ARG A 136 15.81 28.64 -24.33
C ARG A 136 15.29 29.97 -23.82
N GLN A 137 14.79 30.83 -24.70
CA GLN A 137 14.30 32.14 -24.33
C GLN A 137 12.96 32.07 -23.59
N VAL A 138 12.03 31.19 -24.00
CA VAL A 138 10.78 30.96 -23.27
C VAL A 138 11.08 30.48 -21.84
N ARG A 139 12.01 29.54 -21.65
CA ARG A 139 12.41 29.09 -20.31
C ARG A 139 12.97 30.23 -19.46
N ARG A 140 13.83 31.07 -20.04
CA ARG A 140 14.39 32.23 -19.35
C ARG A 140 13.28 33.22 -18.94
N VAL A 141 12.38 33.59 -19.84
CA VAL A 141 11.30 34.56 -19.55
C VAL A 141 10.31 34.01 -18.53
N LEU A 142 10.01 32.71 -18.53
CA LEU A 142 9.16 32.09 -17.52
C LEU A 142 9.82 32.06 -16.13
N GLN A 143 11.14 31.81 -16.06
CA GLN A 143 11.90 31.90 -14.81
C GLN A 143 11.92 33.33 -14.25
N GLU A 144 11.99 34.34 -15.12
CA GLU A 144 11.90 35.75 -14.73
C GLU A 144 10.46 36.18 -14.35
N GLY A 145 9.44 35.51 -14.88
CA GLY A 145 8.02 35.87 -14.74
C GLY A 145 7.22 35.09 -13.67
N GLY A 146 7.79 34.05 -13.06
CA GLY A 146 7.13 33.17 -12.09
C GLY A 146 6.75 33.80 -10.74
N GLY A 147 6.90 35.12 -10.58
CA GLY A 147 6.49 35.86 -9.39
C GLY A 147 5.52 36.99 -9.72
N THR A 148 4.23 36.71 -9.89
CA THR A 148 3.08 37.57 -9.53
C THR A 148 1.75 37.06 -10.14
N GLY A 149 0.77 36.78 -9.29
CA GLY A 149 -0.60 36.43 -9.70
C GLY A 149 -1.52 36.15 -8.52
N LEU A 150 -1.51 37.02 -7.50
CA LEU A 150 -2.48 37.02 -6.39
C LEU A 150 -3.53 38.11 -6.63
N SER A 151 -4.77 37.79 -6.26
CA SER A 151 -5.94 38.66 -6.25
C SER A 151 -5.69 40.03 -5.63
N LEU A 152 -6.32 41.02 -6.24
CA LEU A 152 -6.34 42.42 -5.86
C LEU A 152 -7.13 42.65 -4.56
N VAL A 153 -6.44 43.10 -3.53
CA VAL A 153 -7.00 43.90 -2.42
C VAL A 153 -6.13 45.16 -2.31
N PRO A 154 -6.69 46.37 -2.12
CA PRO A 154 -6.06 47.60 -2.58
C PRO A 154 -4.90 48.12 -1.71
N GLU A 155 -4.05 48.89 -2.38
CA GLU A 155 -2.76 49.42 -1.97
C GLU A 155 -2.75 50.19 -0.65
N GLY A 156 -1.80 49.81 0.21
CA GLY A 156 -1.23 50.67 1.24
C GLY A 156 0.20 50.24 1.54
N GLY A 157 1.19 51.02 1.05
CA GLY A 157 2.59 50.94 1.49
C GLY A 157 3.54 50.11 0.61
N ARG A 158 4.03 50.69 -0.49
CA ARG A 158 5.20 50.17 -1.23
C ARG A 158 6.46 50.29 -0.37
N ALA A 159 6.97 49.16 0.13
CA ALA A 159 8.39 48.97 0.39
C ALA A 159 9.01 48.29 -0.85
N ALA A 160 10.11 48.86 -1.35
CA ALA A 160 10.83 48.37 -2.53
C ALA A 160 11.32 46.93 -2.32
N ARG A 161 11.05 46.03 -3.27
CA ARG A 161 11.66 44.69 -3.34
C ARG A 161 13.17 44.83 -3.52
N GLN A 162 13.94 44.52 -2.48
CA GLN A 162 15.38 44.32 -2.55
C GLN A 162 15.69 43.03 -3.32
N GLU A 163 16.78 43.02 -4.10
CA GLU A 163 17.37 41.79 -4.65
C GLU A 163 17.59 40.76 -3.52
N SER A 164 17.26 39.50 -3.78
CA SER A 164 17.47 38.41 -2.82
C SER A 164 18.96 38.33 -2.47
N LYS A 165 19.28 38.33 -1.17
CA LYS A 165 20.64 38.08 -0.67
C LYS A 165 21.05 36.61 -0.77
N THR A 166 20.13 35.73 -1.20
CA THR A 166 20.28 34.27 -1.21
C THR A 166 19.77 33.60 -2.53
N PRO A 167 20.17 34.04 -3.73
CA PRO A 167 19.67 33.50 -4.99
C PRO A 167 19.86 31.98 -5.19
N LEU A 168 20.92 31.35 -4.66
CA LEU A 168 21.14 29.91 -4.85
C LEU A 168 20.36 29.08 -3.80
N VAL A 169 20.37 29.52 -2.54
CA VAL A 169 19.59 28.87 -1.47
C VAL A 169 18.10 28.96 -1.75
N ASP A 170 17.57 30.08 -2.24
CA ASP A 170 16.13 30.21 -2.53
C ASP A 170 15.66 29.26 -3.66
N GLN A 171 16.58 28.75 -4.50
CA GLN A 171 16.28 27.72 -5.51
C GLN A 171 16.33 26.29 -4.96
N LEU A 172 17.10 26.07 -3.89
CA LEU A 172 17.44 24.73 -3.35
C LEU A 172 16.76 24.44 -2.00
N ALA A 173 16.21 25.47 -1.37
CA ALA A 173 15.61 25.40 -0.06
C ALA A 173 14.22 26.04 -0.05
N THR A 174 13.34 25.49 0.77
CA THR A 174 12.02 26.04 1.04
C THR A 174 12.07 26.94 2.27
N ASP A 175 11.57 28.16 2.15
CA ASP A 175 11.50 29.10 3.29
C ASP A 175 10.27 28.80 4.14
N LEU A 176 10.48 28.14 5.28
CA LEU A 176 9.40 27.81 6.22
C LEU A 176 8.86 29.05 6.93
N THR A 177 9.66 30.12 7.05
CA THR A 177 9.23 31.36 7.70
C THR A 177 8.25 32.11 6.79
N ALA A 178 8.53 32.16 5.49
CA ALA A 178 7.60 32.71 4.50
C ALA A 178 6.28 31.92 4.44
N LEU A 179 6.34 30.57 4.50
CA LEU A 179 5.12 29.75 4.55
C LEU A 179 4.31 29.97 5.83
N ALA A 180 4.98 30.23 6.97
CA ALA A 180 4.32 30.59 8.22
C ALA A 180 3.62 31.96 8.12
N GLU A 181 4.28 32.96 7.52
CA GLU A 181 3.69 34.29 7.27
C GLU A 181 2.46 34.23 6.35
N GLU A 182 2.48 33.34 5.35
CA GLU A 182 1.37 33.09 4.44
C GLU A 182 0.25 32.23 5.05
N GLY A 183 0.44 31.71 6.27
CA GLY A 183 -0.54 30.83 6.94
C GLY A 183 -0.72 29.47 6.27
N LYS A 184 0.30 28.99 5.54
CA LYS A 184 0.26 27.72 4.79
C LYS A 184 0.80 26.51 5.55
N LEU A 185 1.46 26.73 6.70
CA LEU A 185 1.95 25.64 7.54
C LEU A 185 0.84 25.04 8.39
N ASP A 186 0.93 23.73 8.61
CA ASP A 186 0.00 23.03 9.48
C ASP A 186 0.14 23.46 10.95
N PRO A 187 -0.95 23.46 11.74
CA PRO A 187 -0.87 23.79 13.16
C PRO A 187 -0.09 22.70 13.90
N VAL A 188 0.85 23.12 14.76
CA VAL A 188 1.64 22.18 15.54
C VAL A 188 1.00 21.91 16.89
N ILE A 189 0.61 20.65 17.12
CA ILE A 189 -0.15 20.22 18.30
C ILE A 189 0.71 19.25 19.13
N GLY A 190 0.73 19.45 20.45
CA GLY A 190 1.38 18.54 21.42
C GLY A 190 2.91 18.53 21.43
N ARG A 191 3.60 19.42 20.72
CA ARG A 191 5.08 19.44 20.60
C ARG A 191 5.76 20.63 21.27
N GLN A 192 5.10 21.26 22.26
CA GLN A 192 5.59 22.50 22.87
C GLN A 192 6.95 22.32 23.57
N MET A 193 7.16 21.20 24.28
CA MET A 193 8.41 20.95 25.00
C MET A 193 9.59 20.77 24.05
N GLU A 194 9.41 20.08 22.93
CA GLU A 194 10.45 19.88 21.92
C GLU A 194 10.80 21.18 21.21
N ILE A 195 9.79 22.00 20.85
CA ILE A 195 10.00 23.32 20.23
C ILE A 195 10.76 24.24 21.19
N GLU A 196 10.37 24.30 22.46
CA GLU A 196 11.09 25.07 23.48
C GLU A 196 12.53 24.59 23.64
N ARG A 197 12.74 23.27 23.60
CA ARG A 197 14.08 22.69 23.67
C ARG A 197 14.95 23.08 22.48
N VAL A 198 14.37 23.08 21.27
CA VAL A 198 15.01 23.55 20.04
C VAL A 198 15.41 25.02 20.18
N ILE A 199 14.50 25.89 20.62
CA ILE A 199 14.75 27.32 20.88
C ILE A 199 15.89 27.51 21.88
N GLN A 200 15.84 26.80 23.01
CA GLN A 200 16.87 26.85 24.06
C GLN A 200 18.25 26.47 23.53
N ILE A 201 18.33 25.46 22.65
CA ILE A 201 19.59 25.00 22.07
C ILE A 201 20.11 26.01 21.04
N LEU A 202 19.25 26.50 20.15
CA LEU A 202 19.62 27.48 19.12
C LEU A 202 20.10 28.82 19.74
N ALA A 203 19.61 29.17 20.92
CA ALA A 203 20.04 30.37 21.64
C ALA A 203 21.40 30.21 22.35
N ARG A 204 22.00 29.01 22.40
CA ARG A 204 23.30 28.78 23.06
C ARG A 204 24.46 29.36 22.24
N ARG A 205 25.55 29.70 22.93
CA ARG A 205 26.82 30.11 22.32
C ARG A 205 27.64 28.94 21.77
N THR A 206 27.55 27.77 22.41
CA THR A 206 28.23 26.53 22.03
C THR A 206 27.23 25.39 22.05
N LYS A 207 27.44 24.35 21.23
CA LYS A 207 26.47 23.26 21.00
C LYS A 207 25.07 23.79 20.63
N ASN A 208 25.03 24.68 19.64
CA ASN A 208 23.85 25.44 19.24
C ASN A 208 23.12 24.85 18.02
N ASN A 209 23.39 23.57 17.71
CA ASN A 209 22.74 22.82 16.64
C ASN A 209 21.90 21.69 17.26
N PRO A 210 20.57 21.76 17.20
CA PRO A 210 19.70 20.67 17.63
C PRO A 210 19.79 19.47 16.69
N ALA A 211 19.83 18.26 17.24
CA ALA A 211 19.62 17.02 16.51
C ALA A 211 18.30 16.38 16.97
N LEU A 212 17.28 16.38 16.12
CA LEU A 212 16.00 15.71 16.35
C LEU A 212 16.14 14.22 16.05
N ILE A 213 16.10 13.39 17.09
CA ILE A 213 16.30 11.95 17.01
C ILE A 213 14.99 11.25 17.30
N GLY A 214 14.52 10.42 16.37
CA GLY A 214 13.30 9.64 16.53
C GLY A 214 13.09 8.71 15.34
N GLU A 215 12.01 7.94 15.35
CA GLU A 215 11.66 7.11 14.20
C GLU A 215 11.08 7.96 13.04
N PRO A 216 11.06 7.47 11.80
CA PRO A 216 10.36 8.14 10.71
C PRO A 216 8.85 8.28 11.00
N GLY A 217 8.24 9.37 10.55
CA GLY A 217 6.80 9.59 10.71
C GLY A 217 6.35 10.18 12.05
N VAL A 218 7.22 10.31 13.06
CA VAL A 218 6.82 10.86 14.37
C VAL A 218 6.54 12.39 14.37
N GLY A 219 6.81 13.09 13.27
CA GLY A 219 6.57 14.54 13.15
C GLY A 219 7.77 15.43 13.50
N LYS A 220 9.00 15.03 13.12
CA LYS A 220 10.21 15.86 13.33
C LYS A 220 10.15 17.17 12.53
N THR A 221 9.66 17.11 11.30
CA THR A 221 9.45 18.27 10.42
C THR A 221 8.46 19.26 11.04
N ALA A 222 7.38 18.77 11.66
CA ALA A 222 6.39 19.60 12.34
C ALA A 222 6.99 20.40 13.52
N ILE A 223 7.97 19.87 14.25
CA ILE A 223 8.68 20.64 15.30
C ILE A 223 9.39 21.86 14.72
N VAL A 224 9.94 21.74 13.51
CA VAL A 224 10.67 22.83 12.85
C VAL A 224 9.72 23.84 12.21
N GLU A 225 8.59 23.38 11.69
CA GLU A 225 7.51 24.27 11.25
C GLU A 225 6.93 25.07 12.42
N GLY A 226 6.78 24.44 13.59
CA GLY A 226 6.37 25.11 14.82
C GLY A 226 7.39 26.13 15.33
N LEU A 227 8.69 25.88 15.11
CA LEU A 227 9.72 26.89 15.34
C LEU A 227 9.54 28.09 14.41
N ALA A 228 9.26 27.86 13.12
CA ALA A 228 9.05 28.95 12.16
C ALA A 228 7.81 29.81 12.54
N GLN A 229 6.71 29.16 12.94
CA GLN A 229 5.52 29.85 13.45
C GLN A 229 5.86 30.74 14.67
N ARG A 230 6.56 30.21 15.67
CA ARG A 230 6.97 31.00 16.86
C ARG A 230 7.89 32.17 16.54
N ILE A 231 8.77 32.03 15.54
CA ILE A 231 9.64 33.14 15.11
C ILE A 231 8.80 34.27 14.51
N VAL A 232 7.80 33.94 13.69
CA VAL A 232 6.88 34.92 13.07
C VAL A 232 5.98 35.59 14.11
N GLU A 233 5.49 34.83 15.08
CA GLU A 233 4.69 35.34 16.20
C GLU A 233 5.51 36.19 17.20
N GLY A 234 6.84 36.09 17.15
CA GLY A 234 7.74 36.78 18.08
C GLY A 234 7.88 36.08 19.44
N ASP A 235 7.39 34.84 19.60
CA ASP A 235 7.54 34.01 20.79
C ASP A 235 8.91 33.30 20.83
N VAL A 236 9.98 34.08 20.61
CA VAL A 236 11.36 33.58 20.67
C VAL A 236 12.30 34.60 21.34
N PRO A 237 13.39 34.14 21.97
CA PRO A 237 14.41 35.04 22.53
C PRO A 237 15.04 35.95 21.48
N ALA A 238 15.52 37.12 21.92
CA ALA A 238 16.10 38.16 21.06
C ALA A 238 17.12 37.66 19.99
N PRO A 239 18.00 36.67 20.26
CA PRO A 239 18.92 36.15 19.25
C PRO A 239 18.26 35.44 18.06
N LEU A 240 16.99 35.04 18.17
CA LEU A 240 16.26 34.29 17.15
C LEU A 240 15.18 35.12 16.45
N LEU A 241 14.89 36.33 16.93
CA LEU A 241 13.95 37.24 16.28
C LEU A 241 14.39 37.56 14.84
N ASN A 242 13.42 37.54 13.92
CA ASN A 242 13.61 37.82 12.48
C ASN A 242 14.61 36.90 11.77
N LYS A 243 14.89 35.71 12.32
CA LYS A 243 15.69 34.70 11.61
C LYS A 243 14.82 33.94 10.61
N ARG A 244 15.38 33.66 9.44
CA ARG A 244 14.76 32.78 8.44
C ARG A 244 15.09 31.32 8.76
N VAL A 245 14.08 30.45 8.69
CA VAL A 245 14.21 28.99 8.77
C VAL A 245 14.07 28.41 7.37
N LEU A 246 15.13 27.79 6.87
CA LEU A 246 15.24 27.29 5.50
C LEU A 246 15.37 25.76 5.51
N LYS A 247 14.40 25.06 4.91
CA LYS A 247 14.45 23.60 4.72
C LYS A 247 15.22 23.27 3.46
N LEU A 248 16.36 22.61 3.59
CA LEU A 248 17.20 22.22 2.46
C LEU A 248 16.74 20.88 1.87
N ASP A 249 16.51 20.85 0.55
CA ASP A 249 16.27 19.60 -0.15
C ASP A 249 17.59 18.99 -0.65
N VAL A 250 17.99 17.90 0.00
CA VAL A 250 19.21 17.15 -0.36
C VAL A 250 19.08 16.54 -1.77
N GLY A 251 17.86 16.19 -2.20
CA GLY A 251 17.60 15.67 -3.55
C GLY A 251 17.91 16.71 -4.63
N SER A 252 17.41 17.94 -4.45
CA SER A 252 17.70 19.07 -5.34
C SER A 252 19.19 19.45 -5.40
N LEU A 253 19.94 19.23 -4.31
CA LEU A 253 21.39 19.44 -4.30
C LEU A 253 22.13 18.44 -5.21
N ILE A 254 21.73 17.17 -5.15
CA ILE A 254 22.32 16.09 -5.95
C ILE A 254 21.87 16.20 -7.42
N ALA A 255 20.63 16.63 -7.65
CA ALA A 255 20.06 16.79 -8.99
C ALA A 255 20.92 17.68 -9.90
N GLY A 256 21.36 17.11 -11.03
CA GLY A 256 22.21 17.80 -12.00
C GLY A 256 23.70 17.78 -11.67
N THR A 257 24.14 17.07 -10.63
CA THR A 257 25.57 16.84 -10.34
C THR A 257 25.95 15.42 -10.78
N MET A 258 26.86 15.30 -11.77
CA MET A 258 27.35 14.00 -12.26
C MET A 258 28.59 13.53 -11.50
N TYR A 259 29.31 14.48 -10.90
CA TYR A 259 30.58 14.25 -10.22
C TYR A 259 30.49 14.76 -8.77
N ARG A 260 31.08 14.00 -7.84
CA ARG A 260 31.18 14.37 -6.41
C ARG A 260 31.71 15.80 -6.19
N GLY A 261 32.73 16.21 -6.95
CA GLY A 261 33.30 17.56 -6.81
C GLY A 261 32.32 18.70 -7.14
N GLN A 262 31.38 18.49 -8.06
CA GLN A 262 30.35 19.48 -8.40
C GLN A 262 29.34 19.65 -7.28
N PHE A 263 28.97 18.54 -6.63
CA PHE A 263 28.13 18.57 -5.43
C PHE A 263 28.82 19.32 -4.29
N GLU A 264 30.09 19.01 -4.03
CA GLU A 264 30.88 19.67 -2.99
C GLU A 264 31.00 21.18 -3.23
N GLU A 265 31.25 21.60 -4.48
CA GLU A 265 31.30 23.02 -4.86
C GLU A 265 29.94 23.71 -4.67
N ARG A 266 28.85 23.04 -5.03
CA ARG A 266 27.48 23.57 -4.87
C ARG A 266 27.13 23.74 -3.39
N LEU A 267 27.43 22.75 -2.56
CA LEU A 267 27.20 22.83 -1.12
C LEU A 267 28.05 23.93 -0.48
N LYS A 268 29.30 24.11 -0.93
CA LYS A 268 30.17 25.19 -0.45
C LYS A 268 29.57 26.56 -0.76
N ARG A 269 29.02 26.77 -1.97
CA ARG A 269 28.32 28.01 -2.34
C ARG A 269 27.10 28.27 -1.45
N VAL A 270 26.29 27.25 -1.20
CA VAL A 270 25.13 27.32 -0.29
C VAL A 270 25.57 27.75 1.11
N ILE A 271 26.62 27.13 1.65
CA ILE A 271 27.16 27.49 2.97
C ILE A 271 27.67 28.95 2.98
N ASP A 272 28.41 29.37 1.97
CA ASP A 272 28.96 30.73 1.91
C ASP A 272 27.87 31.82 1.82
N GLU A 273 26.75 31.51 1.19
CA GLU A 273 25.55 32.37 1.13
C GLU A 273 24.81 32.43 2.47
N LEU A 274 24.67 31.29 3.16
CA LEU A 274 24.05 31.20 4.49
C LEU A 274 24.85 31.95 5.58
N LYS A 275 26.18 31.98 5.47
CA LYS A 275 27.03 32.76 6.39
C LYS A 275 26.68 34.25 6.43
N GLN A 276 26.21 34.80 5.31
CA GLN A 276 25.91 36.23 5.18
C GLN A 276 24.52 36.60 5.70
N THR A 277 23.61 35.63 5.80
CA THR A 277 22.18 35.86 6.08
C THR A 277 21.73 35.44 7.49
N ARG A 278 22.60 34.77 8.27
CA ARG A 278 22.30 34.29 9.64
C ARG A 278 21.01 33.46 9.73
N ALA A 279 20.67 32.74 8.65
CA ALA A 279 19.54 31.84 8.59
C ALA A 279 19.78 30.54 9.38
N ILE A 280 18.70 29.88 9.78
CA ILE A 280 18.70 28.56 10.40
C ILE A 280 18.41 27.54 9.30
N LEU A 281 19.33 26.58 9.12
CA LEU A 281 19.20 25.55 8.10
C LEU A 281 18.58 24.28 8.69
N PHE A 282 17.47 23.80 8.14
CA PHE A 282 16.89 22.51 8.50
C PHE A 282 17.24 21.45 7.46
N ILE A 283 17.67 20.28 7.94
CA ILE A 283 18.07 19.12 7.14
C ILE A 283 17.37 17.88 7.72
N ASP A 284 16.39 17.33 7.01
CA ASP A 284 15.52 16.25 7.53
C ASP A 284 16.24 14.89 7.64
N GLU A 285 17.09 14.58 6.66
CA GLU A 285 17.91 13.36 6.62
C GLU A 285 19.38 13.74 6.76
N PHE A 286 19.74 14.28 7.93
CA PHE A 286 21.08 14.85 8.14
C PHE A 286 22.21 13.82 7.92
N HIS A 287 21.94 12.55 8.19
CA HIS A 287 22.89 11.46 7.96
C HIS A 287 23.27 11.29 6.47
N MET A 288 22.43 11.67 5.52
CA MET A 288 22.73 11.59 4.08
C MET A 288 23.92 12.45 3.67
N LEU A 289 24.18 13.54 4.41
CA LEU A 289 25.32 14.43 4.18
C LEU A 289 26.59 13.99 4.94
N VAL A 290 26.45 13.11 5.93
CA VAL A 290 27.52 12.72 6.86
C VAL A 290 27.89 11.23 6.71
N GLY A 291 27.16 10.49 5.87
CA GLY A 291 27.30 9.05 5.67
C GLY A 291 28.69 8.65 5.16
N ALA A 292 29.45 7.97 6.01
CA ALA A 292 30.73 7.39 5.68
C ALA A 292 30.56 6.16 4.78
N GLY A 293 30.72 6.31 3.46
CA GLY A 293 31.36 5.31 2.61
C GLY A 293 30.77 3.89 2.52
N ALA A 294 29.51 3.66 2.84
CA ALA A 294 28.87 2.37 2.57
C ALA A 294 28.39 2.31 1.11
N ALA A 295 29.15 1.57 0.29
CA ALA A 295 28.80 1.06 -1.05
C ALA A 295 27.87 1.94 -1.93
N GLY A 296 28.44 2.98 -2.54
CA GLY A 296 28.05 3.41 -3.89
C GLY A 296 27.18 4.67 -4.05
N SER A 297 26.60 5.25 -3.00
CA SER A 297 25.67 6.40 -3.17
C SER A 297 25.78 7.54 -2.15
N ALA A 298 26.39 7.35 -0.98
CA ALA A 298 26.48 8.41 0.03
C ALA A 298 27.63 9.39 -0.26
N VAL A 299 27.29 10.68 -0.41
CA VAL A 299 28.25 11.75 -0.62
C VAL A 299 28.72 12.28 0.73
N ASP A 300 29.99 12.04 1.09
CA ASP A 300 30.57 12.53 2.35
C ASP A 300 30.83 14.04 2.28
N ALA A 301 29.85 14.81 2.78
CA ALA A 301 29.86 16.26 2.88
C ALA A 301 30.31 16.76 4.27
N ALA A 302 30.63 15.84 5.18
CA ALA A 302 30.96 16.17 6.56
C ALA A 302 32.19 17.08 6.65
N ASN A 303 33.17 16.88 5.76
CA ASN A 303 34.40 17.69 5.72
C ASN A 303 34.15 19.15 5.34
N ILE A 304 33.06 19.45 4.64
CA ILE A 304 32.68 20.81 4.23
C ILE A 304 31.85 21.49 5.33
N LEU A 305 31.01 20.73 6.03
CA LEU A 305 30.16 21.23 7.10
C LEU A 305 30.93 21.46 8.41
N LYS A 306 31.89 20.59 8.75
CA LYS A 306 32.67 20.64 10.00
C LYS A 306 33.27 22.01 10.30
N PRO A 307 33.95 22.71 9.36
CA PRO A 307 34.53 24.02 9.63
C PRO A 307 33.47 25.09 9.93
N ALA A 308 32.36 25.10 9.18
CA ALA A 308 31.29 26.09 9.32
C ALA A 308 30.52 25.91 10.64
N LEU A 309 30.22 24.65 11.00
CA LEU A 309 29.62 24.29 12.30
C LEU A 309 30.59 24.55 13.46
N SER A 310 31.89 24.32 13.25
CA SER A 310 32.90 24.50 14.30
C SER A 310 33.07 25.95 14.72
N ARG A 311 33.00 26.87 13.75
CA ARG A 311 33.11 28.33 13.95
C ARG A 311 31.78 28.99 14.34
N GLY A 312 30.67 28.24 14.36
CA GLY A 312 29.34 28.80 14.63
C GLY A 312 28.83 29.73 13.53
N GLU A 313 29.42 29.65 12.35
CA GLU A 313 29.04 30.42 11.16
C GLU A 313 27.78 29.85 10.49
N LEU A 314 27.55 28.55 10.66
CA LEU A 314 26.35 27.85 10.23
C LEU A 314 25.60 27.36 11.46
N GLN A 315 24.31 27.69 11.53
CA GLN A 315 23.38 27.14 12.51
C GLN A 315 22.40 26.22 11.80
N CYS A 316 22.33 24.96 12.23
CA CYS A 316 21.43 24.00 11.62
C CYS A 316 20.65 23.16 12.65
N ILE A 317 19.52 22.64 12.19
CA ILE A 317 18.71 21.62 12.84
C ILE A 317 18.81 20.38 11.96
N GLY A 318 19.32 19.28 12.50
CA GLY A 318 19.36 18.00 11.81
C GLY A 318 18.29 17.06 12.35
N ALA A 319 17.52 16.41 11.49
CA ALA A 319 16.72 15.25 11.87
C ALA A 319 17.42 13.96 11.40
N THR A 320 17.29 12.90 12.19
CA THR A 320 17.90 11.59 11.90
C THR A 320 17.24 10.50 12.75
N THR A 321 17.44 9.22 12.40
CA THR A 321 17.08 8.11 13.29
C THR A 321 18.13 7.87 14.37
N LEU A 322 17.76 7.10 15.41
CA LEU A 322 18.68 6.77 16.50
C LEU A 322 19.91 6.01 16.01
N ASP A 323 19.70 5.05 15.10
CA ASP A 323 20.77 4.22 14.53
C ASP A 323 21.76 5.03 13.70
N GLU A 324 21.25 5.94 12.87
CA GLU A 324 22.07 6.83 12.05
C GLU A 324 22.82 7.86 12.89
N TYR A 325 22.19 8.39 13.95
CA TYR A 325 22.85 9.31 14.88
C TYR A 325 24.07 8.63 15.53
N ARG A 326 23.89 7.40 16.03
CA ARG A 326 24.98 6.61 16.63
C ARG A 326 26.09 6.33 15.62
N LYS A 327 25.74 5.90 14.40
CA LYS A 327 26.72 5.50 13.38
C LYS A 327 27.52 6.65 12.79
N HIS A 328 26.89 7.82 12.59
CA HIS A 328 27.47 8.90 11.77
C HIS A 328 27.76 10.19 12.53
N ILE A 329 27.10 10.44 13.67
CA ILE A 329 27.23 11.70 14.41
C ILE A 329 27.97 11.50 15.73
N GLU A 330 27.62 10.47 16.50
CA GLU A 330 28.24 10.16 17.79
C GLU A 330 29.66 9.61 17.65
N THR A 331 29.94 8.90 16.55
CA THR A 331 31.29 8.41 16.21
C THR A 331 32.24 9.53 15.79
N ASP A 332 31.72 10.68 15.34
CA ASP A 332 32.52 11.81 14.87
C ASP A 332 32.65 12.89 15.96
N ALA A 333 33.82 12.94 16.60
CA ALA A 333 34.12 13.86 17.69
C ALA A 333 34.02 15.36 17.31
N ALA A 334 34.01 15.73 16.03
CA ALA A 334 33.80 17.12 15.61
C ALA A 334 32.31 17.48 15.62
N LEU A 335 31.46 16.58 15.13
CA LEU A 335 30.00 16.78 15.06
C LEU A 335 29.34 16.61 16.42
N GLU A 336 29.73 15.60 17.20
CA GLU A 336 29.22 15.36 18.56
C GLU A 336 29.41 16.59 19.47
N ARG A 337 30.50 17.33 19.29
CA ARG A 337 30.77 18.57 20.04
C ARG A 337 29.94 19.76 19.58
N ARG A 338 29.14 19.65 18.52
CA ARG A 338 28.34 20.75 17.95
C ARG A 338 26.85 20.48 17.95
N PHE A 339 26.44 19.21 17.91
CA PHE A 339 25.05 18.81 18.02
C PHE A 339 24.64 18.53 19.46
N GLN A 340 23.39 18.85 19.78
CA GLN A 340 22.74 18.48 21.03
C GLN A 340 21.53 17.60 20.70
N PRO A 341 21.48 16.34 21.18
CA PRO A 341 20.37 15.44 20.90
C PRO A 341 19.09 15.89 21.61
N ILE A 342 17.96 15.77 20.91
CA ILE A 342 16.59 15.88 21.39
C ILE A 342 15.86 14.61 20.95
N LEU A 343 15.38 13.82 21.90
CA LEU A 343 14.59 12.62 21.62
C LEU A 343 13.15 13.02 21.32
N VAL A 344 12.65 12.59 20.16
CA VAL A 344 11.28 12.81 19.68
C VAL A 344 10.58 11.46 19.72
N ASN A 345 9.70 11.30 20.70
CA ASN A 345 8.93 10.07 20.86
C ASN A 345 7.70 10.07 19.94
N GLU A 346 7.19 8.86 19.67
CA GLU A 346 5.88 8.65 19.07
C GLU A 346 4.80 9.28 19.98
N PRO A 347 3.86 10.08 19.44
CA PRO A 347 2.77 10.65 20.22
C PRO A 347 1.81 9.56 20.70
N THR A 348 1.10 9.88 21.78
CA THR A 348 0.00 9.04 22.28
C THR A 348 -1.18 9.02 21.29
N VAL A 349 -2.09 8.05 21.46
CA VAL A 349 -3.29 7.94 20.62
C VAL A 349 -4.17 9.19 20.80
N GLU A 350 -4.27 9.70 22.02
CA GLU A 350 -5.02 10.90 22.38
C GLU A 350 -4.41 12.16 21.72
N GLU A 351 -3.09 12.33 21.80
CA GLU A 351 -2.39 13.43 21.12
C GLU A 351 -2.55 13.34 19.60
N THR A 352 -2.52 12.12 19.04
CA THR A 352 -2.74 11.90 17.60
C THR A 352 -4.14 12.32 17.19
N ILE A 353 -5.17 12.03 17.98
CA ILE A 353 -6.56 12.46 17.69
C ILE A 353 -6.63 13.99 17.61
N GLU A 354 -5.97 14.70 18.53
CA GLU A 354 -5.91 16.16 18.49
C GLU A 354 -5.12 16.68 17.27
N ILE A 355 -4.01 16.04 16.90
CA ILE A 355 -3.27 16.34 15.66
C ILE A 355 -4.19 16.19 14.44
N LEU A 356 -4.92 15.07 14.34
CA LEU A 356 -5.85 14.80 13.25
C LEU A 356 -6.99 15.83 13.17
N LYS A 357 -7.50 16.30 14.31
CA LYS A 357 -8.49 17.39 14.35
C LYS A 357 -7.92 18.72 13.84
N GLY A 358 -6.64 19.01 14.13
CA GLY A 358 -5.96 20.21 13.67
C GLY A 358 -5.81 20.28 12.15
N ILE A 359 -5.41 19.16 11.53
CA ILE A 359 -5.17 19.08 10.08
C ILE A 359 -6.45 18.78 9.28
N ARG A 360 -7.54 18.35 9.93
CA ARG A 360 -8.82 17.97 9.31
C ARG A 360 -9.27 18.93 8.22
N ARG A 361 -9.23 20.23 8.50
CA ARG A 361 -9.72 21.27 7.58
C ARG A 361 -8.97 21.26 6.24
N MET A 362 -7.66 21.05 6.25
CA MET A 362 -6.83 21.02 5.05
C MET A 362 -7.21 19.84 4.15
N TYR A 363 -7.43 18.66 4.75
CA TYR A 363 -7.87 17.46 4.01
C TYR A 363 -9.32 17.56 3.53
N GLU A 364 -10.23 18.13 4.31
CA GLU A 364 -11.61 18.41 3.88
C GLU A 364 -11.65 19.34 2.65
N GLU A 365 -10.86 20.41 2.67
CA GLU A 365 -10.75 21.37 1.57
C GLU A 365 -10.08 20.75 0.33
N HIS A 366 -9.04 19.93 0.51
CA HIS A 366 -8.34 19.25 -0.59
C HIS A 366 -9.19 18.18 -1.28
N HIS A 367 -9.89 17.36 -0.49
CA HIS A 367 -10.69 16.25 -1.00
C HIS A 367 -12.14 16.62 -1.32
N HIS A 368 -12.58 17.81 -0.92
CA HIS A 368 -13.97 18.27 -1.06
C HIS A 368 -14.96 17.30 -0.40
N LEU A 369 -14.70 16.96 0.86
CA LEU A 369 -15.53 16.06 1.66
C LEU A 369 -15.51 16.46 3.14
N VAL A 370 -16.35 15.81 3.95
CA VAL A 370 -16.37 16.02 5.40
C VAL A 370 -15.81 14.79 6.10
N ILE A 371 -14.95 14.97 7.08
CA ILE A 371 -14.38 13.85 7.85
C ILE A 371 -15.08 13.81 9.22
N SER A 372 -15.74 12.71 9.57
CA SER A 372 -16.40 12.61 10.89
C SER A 372 -15.40 12.51 12.04
N ASP A 373 -15.78 12.95 13.24
CA ASP A 373 -14.92 12.82 14.44
C ASP A 373 -14.67 11.35 14.78
N GLU A 374 -15.68 10.49 14.59
CA GLU A 374 -15.56 9.04 14.72
C GLU A 374 -14.51 8.45 13.77
N ALA A 375 -14.37 8.99 12.56
CA ALA A 375 -13.33 8.56 11.61
C ALA A 375 -11.92 8.94 12.09
N LEU A 376 -11.74 10.13 12.69
CA LEU A 376 -10.45 10.53 13.26
C LEU A 376 -10.05 9.63 14.44
N GLU A 377 -11.00 9.35 15.34
CA GLU A 377 -10.77 8.42 16.45
C GLU A 377 -10.45 7.01 15.97
N ALA A 378 -11.19 6.53 14.96
CA ALA A 378 -10.96 5.24 14.34
C ALA A 378 -9.57 5.18 13.68
N ALA A 379 -9.15 6.22 12.97
CA ALA A 379 -7.84 6.27 12.31
C ALA A 379 -6.70 6.16 13.32
N ALA A 380 -6.76 6.90 14.43
CA ALA A 380 -5.74 6.83 15.47
C ALA A 380 -5.74 5.46 16.18
N ARG A 381 -6.90 4.96 16.62
CA ARG A 381 -6.99 3.70 17.39
C ARG A 381 -6.69 2.46 16.53
N LEU A 382 -7.24 2.40 15.32
CA LEU A 382 -7.05 1.26 14.42
C LEU A 382 -5.62 1.22 13.87
N SER A 383 -5.04 2.37 13.49
CA SER A 383 -3.64 2.38 13.06
C SER A 383 -2.67 1.97 14.18
N ALA A 384 -2.90 2.41 15.41
CA ALA A 384 -2.10 2.00 16.56
C ALA A 384 -2.16 0.49 16.80
N ARG A 385 -3.34 -0.12 16.60
CA ARG A 385 -3.58 -1.54 16.89
C ARG A 385 -3.19 -2.50 15.75
N TYR A 386 -3.47 -2.12 14.50
CA TYR A 386 -3.36 -3.00 13.34
C TYR A 386 -2.15 -2.69 12.43
N VAL A 387 -1.64 -1.46 12.43
CA VAL A 387 -0.50 -1.03 11.60
C VAL A 387 0.72 -0.81 12.50
N SER A 388 1.51 -1.88 12.70
CA SER A 388 2.63 -1.91 13.65
C SER A 388 4.01 -1.57 13.06
N ASP A 389 4.14 -1.57 11.73
CA ASP A 389 5.38 -1.29 11.01
C ASP A 389 5.67 0.22 10.84
N ARG A 390 4.69 1.06 11.15
CA ARG A 390 4.75 2.52 11.09
C ARG A 390 4.41 3.15 12.45
N PHE A 391 4.82 4.39 12.62
CA PHE A 391 4.63 5.15 13.85
C PHE A 391 3.55 6.23 13.68
N LEU A 392 2.88 6.59 14.78
CA LEU A 392 2.01 7.74 14.86
C LEU A 392 2.83 9.05 14.77
N PRO A 393 2.24 10.16 14.28
CA PRO A 393 0.89 10.28 13.74
C PRO A 393 0.78 9.90 12.25
N ASP A 394 1.89 9.76 11.54
CA ASP A 394 1.97 9.55 10.08
C ASP A 394 1.01 8.47 9.54
N LYS A 395 1.05 7.27 10.13
CA LYS A 395 0.14 6.19 9.72
C LYS A 395 -1.35 6.51 9.85
N ALA A 396 -1.73 7.36 10.80
CA ALA A 396 -3.13 7.75 10.99
C ALA A 396 -3.54 8.84 9.98
N ILE A 397 -2.61 9.75 9.65
CA ILE A 397 -2.79 10.78 8.62
C ILE A 397 -2.97 10.11 7.24
N ASP A 398 -2.09 9.17 6.90
CA ASP A 398 -2.16 8.42 5.64
C ASP A 398 -3.49 7.67 5.50
N LEU A 399 -4.00 7.06 6.58
CA LEU A 399 -5.30 6.37 6.56
C LEU A 399 -6.45 7.34 6.28
N ILE A 400 -6.43 8.53 6.88
CA ILE A 400 -7.43 9.56 6.63
C ILE A 400 -7.37 10.03 5.18
N ASP A 401 -6.17 10.27 4.66
CA ASP A 401 -5.96 10.72 3.28
C ASP A 401 -6.44 9.68 2.26
N GLU A 402 -6.08 8.40 2.46
CA GLU A 402 -6.51 7.32 1.58
C GLU A 402 -8.01 7.04 1.67
N ALA A 403 -8.59 7.06 2.87
CA ALA A 403 -10.04 6.92 3.05
C ALA A 403 -10.80 8.09 2.41
N ALA A 404 -10.30 9.31 2.55
CA ALA A 404 -10.84 10.50 1.91
C ALA A 404 -10.83 10.37 0.38
N SER A 405 -9.68 9.99 -0.20
CA SER A 405 -9.53 9.73 -1.63
C SER A 405 -10.49 8.64 -2.11
N ARG A 406 -10.61 7.52 -1.37
CA ARG A 406 -11.50 6.40 -1.69
C ARG A 406 -12.97 6.80 -1.67
N VAL A 407 -13.42 7.46 -0.60
CA VAL A 407 -14.81 7.90 -0.44
C VAL A 407 -15.20 8.85 -1.57
N ARG A 408 -14.31 9.78 -1.93
CA ARG A 408 -14.48 10.67 -3.08
C ARG A 408 -14.65 9.89 -4.39
N MET A 409 -13.80 8.90 -4.64
CA MET A 409 -13.79 8.14 -5.89
C MET A 409 -14.95 7.15 -6.04
N TYR A 410 -15.34 6.47 -4.98
CA TYR A 410 -16.25 5.30 -5.05
C TYR A 410 -17.61 5.51 -4.38
N LYS A 411 -17.71 6.36 -3.35
CA LYS A 411 -18.95 6.54 -2.57
C LYS A 411 -19.69 7.84 -2.84
N SER A 412 -19.09 8.79 -3.57
CA SER A 412 -19.83 9.98 -3.99
C SER A 412 -20.79 9.63 -5.12
N GLY A 413 -22.08 9.94 -4.94
CA GLY A 413 -23.10 9.75 -5.98
C GLY A 413 -22.77 10.50 -7.27
N SER A 414 -22.05 11.62 -7.15
CA SER A 414 -21.49 12.37 -8.27
C SER A 414 -20.36 11.63 -8.99
N ALA A 415 -19.47 10.88 -8.32
CA ALA A 415 -18.43 10.10 -8.99
C ALA A 415 -18.98 8.89 -9.74
N THR A 416 -19.96 8.17 -9.18
CA THR A 416 -20.64 7.07 -9.89
C THR A 416 -21.35 7.60 -11.14
N SER A 417 -22.14 8.67 -10.97
CA SER A 417 -22.82 9.33 -12.10
C SER A 417 -21.84 9.86 -13.13
N ALA A 418 -20.73 10.47 -12.70
CA ALA A 418 -19.69 10.98 -13.61
C ALA A 418 -18.97 9.84 -14.35
N LYS A 419 -18.72 8.69 -13.71
CA LYS A 419 -18.12 7.52 -14.34
C LYS A 419 -19.06 6.90 -15.38
N GLU A 420 -20.35 6.80 -15.08
CA GLU A 420 -21.38 6.35 -16.03
C GLU A 420 -21.49 7.28 -17.23
N ILE A 421 -21.61 8.60 -16.99
CA ILE A 421 -21.66 9.62 -18.05
C ILE A 421 -20.39 9.58 -18.90
N TYR A 422 -19.21 9.46 -18.29
CA TYR A 422 -17.94 9.35 -19.02
C TYR A 422 -17.86 8.08 -19.89
N THR A 423 -18.40 6.96 -19.39
CA THR A 423 -18.43 5.69 -20.12
C THR A 423 -19.38 5.77 -21.31
N ARG A 424 -20.57 6.36 -21.12
CA ARG A 424 -21.51 6.68 -22.21
C ARG A 424 -20.89 7.64 -23.22
N LEU A 425 -20.19 8.67 -22.76
CA LEU A 425 -19.48 9.62 -23.63
C LEU A 425 -18.43 8.93 -24.50
N LYS A 426 -17.68 7.96 -23.94
CA LYS A 426 -16.72 7.15 -24.69
C LYS A 426 -17.40 6.29 -25.77
N GLN A 427 -18.54 5.69 -25.44
CA GLN A 427 -19.34 4.90 -26.40
C GLN A 427 -19.91 5.78 -27.52
N VAL A 428 -20.50 6.92 -27.17
CA VAL A 428 -21.03 7.90 -28.14
C VAL A 428 -19.92 8.37 -29.08
N ARG A 429 -18.74 8.67 -28.57
CA ARG A 429 -17.57 9.04 -29.39
C ARG A 429 -17.13 7.94 -30.34
N ALA A 430 -17.13 6.68 -29.90
CA ALA A 430 -16.80 5.54 -30.74
C ALA A 430 -17.85 5.35 -31.85
N ASN A 431 -19.14 5.42 -31.51
CA ASN A 431 -20.24 5.33 -32.47
C ASN A 431 -20.24 6.48 -33.48
N ARG A 432 -19.88 7.69 -33.04
CA ARG A 432 -19.71 8.87 -33.90
C ARG A 432 -18.63 8.64 -34.96
N VAL A 433 -17.49 8.06 -34.58
CA VAL A 433 -16.39 7.73 -35.51
C VAL A 433 -16.82 6.65 -36.50
N LEU A 434 -17.49 5.59 -36.03
CA LEU A 434 -18.02 4.54 -36.91
C LEU A 434 -19.05 5.09 -37.91
N ALA A 435 -20.00 5.92 -37.46
CA ALA A 435 -20.98 6.56 -38.33
C ALA A 435 -20.32 7.51 -39.36
N GLN A 436 -19.20 8.14 -38.99
CA GLN A 436 -18.41 8.99 -39.87
C GLN A 436 -17.66 8.17 -40.93
N GLU A 437 -17.11 6.99 -40.57
CA GLU A 437 -16.47 6.05 -41.49
C GLU A 437 -17.48 5.42 -42.46
N GLU A 438 -18.70 5.14 -42.00
CA GLU A 438 -19.79 4.59 -42.81
C GLU A 438 -20.52 5.64 -43.68
N GLY A 439 -20.20 6.93 -43.54
CA GLY A 439 -20.78 8.02 -44.33
C GLY A 439 -22.23 8.36 -43.99
N LYS A 440 -22.74 7.96 -42.81
CA LYS A 440 -24.13 8.21 -42.37
C LYS A 440 -24.28 9.58 -41.70
N ILE A 441 -24.62 10.59 -42.49
CA ILE A 441 -24.67 12.00 -42.04
C ILE A 441 -25.72 12.25 -40.93
N GLU A 442 -26.86 11.56 -40.97
CA GLU A 442 -27.91 11.72 -39.95
C GLU A 442 -27.49 11.16 -38.58
N ASP A 443 -26.84 10.01 -38.57
CA ASP A 443 -26.33 9.37 -37.35
C ASP A 443 -25.22 10.20 -36.70
N VAL A 444 -24.31 10.79 -37.51
CA VAL A 444 -23.26 11.68 -36.98
C VAL A 444 -23.85 12.87 -36.24
N ARG A 445 -24.91 13.50 -36.78
CA ARG A 445 -25.60 14.62 -36.11
C ARG A 445 -26.28 14.18 -34.82
N HIS A 446 -26.86 12.98 -34.80
CA HIS A 446 -27.45 12.41 -33.59
C HIS A 446 -26.41 12.21 -32.48
N TRP A 447 -25.28 11.60 -32.81
CA TRP A 447 -24.19 11.36 -31.85
C TRP A 447 -23.50 12.66 -31.40
N ASP A 448 -23.36 13.67 -32.27
CA ASP A 448 -22.84 15.00 -31.91
C ASP A 448 -23.72 15.70 -30.86
N ALA A 449 -25.05 15.61 -31.02
CA ALA A 449 -26.01 16.18 -30.07
C ALA A 449 -25.92 15.48 -28.69
N GLN A 450 -25.84 14.14 -28.68
CA GLN A 450 -25.67 13.37 -27.45
C GLN A 450 -24.30 13.62 -26.79
N GLU A 451 -23.23 13.80 -27.56
CA GLU A 451 -21.92 14.14 -27.02
C GLU A 451 -21.95 15.50 -26.30
N ALA A 452 -22.62 16.49 -26.89
CA ALA A 452 -22.79 17.81 -26.28
C ALA A 452 -23.57 17.74 -24.96
N GLU A 453 -24.70 17.02 -24.94
CA GLU A 453 -25.54 16.83 -23.76
C GLU A 453 -24.77 16.15 -22.60
N LEU A 454 -24.12 15.01 -22.89
CA LEU A 454 -23.34 14.27 -21.87
C LEU A 454 -22.13 15.09 -21.39
N SER A 455 -21.52 15.89 -22.25
CA SER A 455 -20.41 16.78 -21.87
C SER A 455 -20.86 17.91 -20.95
N GLU A 456 -22.05 18.45 -21.18
CA GLU A 456 -22.64 19.50 -20.34
C GLU A 456 -23.04 18.93 -18.96
N GLN A 457 -23.68 17.76 -18.92
CA GLN A 457 -23.98 17.05 -17.66
C GLN A 457 -22.70 16.76 -16.84
N LEU A 458 -21.62 16.33 -17.50
CA LEU A 458 -20.33 16.11 -16.86
C LEU A 458 -19.68 17.41 -16.36
N TRP A 459 -19.93 18.54 -17.02
CA TRP A 459 -19.44 19.86 -16.59
C TRP A 459 -20.24 20.38 -15.38
N GLN A 460 -21.56 20.20 -15.37
CA GLN A 460 -22.41 20.56 -14.23
C GLN A 460 -22.06 19.76 -12.97
N LEU A 461 -21.80 18.46 -13.11
CA LEU A 461 -21.32 17.62 -11.99
C LEU A 461 -19.95 18.03 -11.43
N LYS A 462 -19.18 18.84 -12.17
CA LYS A 462 -17.89 19.38 -11.74
C LYS A 462 -17.99 20.77 -11.11
N GLY A 463 -19.16 21.41 -11.14
CA GLY A 463 -19.36 22.75 -10.59
C GLY A 463 -19.67 22.73 -9.09
N GLY A 464 -18.90 23.50 -8.31
CA GLY A 464 -19.23 23.98 -6.96
C GLY A 464 -19.38 22.93 -5.85
N TRP A 465 -18.41 22.89 -4.93
CA TRP A 465 -18.48 22.07 -3.72
C TRP A 465 -19.46 22.69 -2.69
N GLU A 466 -20.57 21.99 -2.40
CA GLU A 466 -21.48 22.33 -1.29
C GLU A 466 -21.33 21.34 -0.14
N ARG A 467 -21.07 21.86 1.08
CA ARG A 467 -20.78 21.04 2.27
C ARG A 467 -21.94 20.11 2.67
N ALA A 468 -23.18 20.45 2.32
CA ALA A 468 -24.38 19.68 2.65
C ALA A 468 -24.58 18.43 1.78
N THR A 469 -24.02 18.40 0.57
CA THR A 469 -24.12 17.28 -0.38
C THR A 469 -22.82 16.48 -0.48
N SER A 470 -21.83 16.83 0.33
CA SER A 470 -20.50 16.25 0.33
C SER A 470 -20.50 14.85 0.95
N PRO A 471 -19.74 13.91 0.39
CA PRO A 471 -19.59 12.61 1.02
C PRO A 471 -18.88 12.76 2.36
N VAL A 472 -19.21 11.89 3.31
CA VAL A 472 -18.65 11.90 4.66
C VAL A 472 -17.76 10.68 4.84
N VAL A 473 -16.54 10.88 5.33
CA VAL A 473 -15.66 9.78 5.75
C VAL A 473 -16.10 9.32 7.14
N THR A 474 -16.44 8.05 7.25
CA THR A 474 -16.93 7.39 8.47
C THR A 474 -15.87 6.46 9.06
N ALA A 475 -16.05 6.02 10.31
CA ALA A 475 -15.18 5.01 10.93
C ALA A 475 -15.12 3.70 10.12
N ALA A 476 -16.22 3.35 9.44
CA ALA A 476 -16.29 2.19 8.56
C ALA A 476 -15.29 2.31 7.40
N ASP A 477 -15.23 3.46 6.73
CA ASP A 477 -14.31 3.70 5.61
C ASP A 477 -12.84 3.53 6.03
N ILE A 478 -12.50 4.01 7.24
CA ILE A 478 -11.17 3.84 7.81
C ILE A 478 -10.86 2.37 8.08
N ALA A 479 -11.80 1.64 8.68
CA ALA A 479 -11.64 0.20 8.90
C ALA A 479 -11.46 -0.58 7.59
N GLU A 480 -12.15 -0.19 6.51
CA GLU A 480 -11.97 -0.78 5.19
C GLU A 480 -10.55 -0.57 4.67
N VAL A 481 -10.01 0.64 4.76
CA VAL A 481 -8.63 0.95 4.34
C VAL A 481 -7.61 0.19 5.18
N VAL A 482 -7.77 0.15 6.50
CA VAL A 482 -6.91 -0.67 7.38
C VAL A 482 -6.97 -2.14 6.96
N SER A 483 -8.15 -2.63 6.56
CA SER A 483 -8.31 -4.00 6.09
C SER A 483 -7.56 -4.27 4.80
N MET A 484 -7.55 -3.32 3.88
CA MET A 484 -6.78 -3.43 2.63
C MET A 484 -5.28 -3.42 2.88
N TRP A 485 -4.78 -2.53 3.76
CA TRP A 485 -3.36 -2.42 4.07
C TRP A 485 -2.81 -3.66 4.79
N THR A 486 -3.57 -4.16 5.74
CA THR A 486 -3.11 -5.23 6.64
C THR A 486 -3.56 -6.62 6.18
N GLY A 487 -4.52 -6.69 5.26
CA GLY A 487 -5.20 -7.93 4.88
C GLY A 487 -6.19 -8.44 5.95
N VAL A 488 -6.44 -7.66 7.00
CA VAL A 488 -7.25 -8.07 8.16
C VAL A 488 -8.64 -7.47 8.04
N PRO A 489 -9.73 -8.24 7.99
CA PRO A 489 -11.08 -7.67 7.98
C PRO A 489 -11.36 -6.93 9.30
N VAL A 490 -11.32 -5.59 9.29
CA VAL A 490 -11.66 -4.72 10.43
C VAL A 490 -13.13 -4.32 10.42
N MET A 491 -13.75 -4.29 9.24
CA MET A 491 -15.09 -3.74 8.97
C MET A 491 -16.28 -4.64 9.38
N GLN A 492 -16.06 -5.85 9.92
CA GLN A 492 -17.14 -6.81 10.20
C GLN A 492 -17.10 -7.43 11.61
N MET A 493 -16.74 -6.68 12.66
CA MET A 493 -16.14 -7.39 13.82
C MET A 493 -16.47 -6.87 15.22
N ALA A 494 -17.76 -6.79 15.57
CA ALA A 494 -18.14 -7.05 16.96
C ALA A 494 -19.27 -8.05 17.05
N GLU A 495 -20.47 -7.74 16.54
CA GLU A 495 -21.62 -8.64 16.65
C GLU A 495 -21.54 -9.84 15.69
N GLU A 496 -21.33 -9.62 14.38
CA GLU A 496 -21.20 -10.71 13.40
C GLU A 496 -19.97 -11.61 13.66
N GLU A 497 -18.82 -11.04 14.04
CA GLU A 497 -17.66 -11.84 14.46
C GLU A 497 -17.93 -12.61 15.75
N SER A 498 -18.59 -12.00 16.74
CA SER A 498 -18.94 -12.71 17.97
C SER A 498 -19.88 -13.87 17.69
N GLU A 499 -20.92 -13.67 16.87
CA GLU A 499 -21.82 -14.75 16.45
C GLU A 499 -21.08 -15.84 15.68
N ARG A 500 -20.20 -15.46 14.76
CA ARG A 500 -19.36 -16.40 14.01
C ARG A 500 -18.47 -17.22 14.96
N LEU A 501 -17.81 -16.56 15.93
CA LEU A 501 -16.96 -17.21 16.93
C LEU A 501 -17.74 -18.10 17.89
N LEU A 502 -19.02 -17.79 18.17
CA LEU A 502 -19.91 -18.65 18.95
C LEU A 502 -20.27 -19.94 18.21
N ARG A 503 -20.28 -19.92 16.87
CA ARG A 503 -20.49 -21.09 15.99
C ARG A 503 -19.19 -21.73 15.52
N MET A 504 -18.04 -21.34 16.09
CA MET A 504 -16.72 -21.82 15.67
C MET A 504 -16.60 -23.36 15.75
N GLU A 505 -17.11 -23.96 16.82
CA GLU A 505 -17.09 -25.41 16.98
C GLU A 505 -17.88 -26.13 15.87
N GLU A 506 -19.05 -25.59 15.50
CA GLU A 506 -19.91 -26.17 14.46
C GLU A 506 -19.24 -26.08 13.08
N GLU A 507 -18.68 -24.93 12.74
CA GLU A 507 -17.99 -24.71 11.47
C GLU A 507 -16.73 -25.58 11.34
N LEU A 508 -15.93 -25.72 12.41
CA LEU A 508 -14.73 -26.57 12.37
C LEU A 508 -15.09 -28.07 12.25
N LYS A 509 -16.19 -28.51 12.86
CA LYS A 509 -16.66 -29.91 12.79
C LYS A 509 -17.12 -30.34 11.39
N LYS A 510 -17.50 -29.39 10.53
CA LYS A 510 -17.81 -29.71 9.12
C LYS A 510 -16.59 -30.24 8.36
N HIS A 511 -15.39 -29.87 8.78
CA HIS A 511 -14.14 -30.25 8.11
C HIS A 511 -13.29 -31.23 8.93
N ILE A 512 -13.43 -31.22 10.27
CA ILE A 512 -12.61 -32.01 11.17
C ILE A 512 -13.46 -33.07 11.87
N VAL A 513 -13.15 -34.33 11.60
CA VAL A 513 -13.86 -35.49 12.14
C VAL A 513 -13.16 -36.02 13.38
N GLY A 514 -13.95 -36.28 14.44
CA GLY A 514 -13.52 -37.03 15.61
C GLY A 514 -12.62 -36.29 16.61
N GLN A 515 -12.30 -35.03 16.40
CA GLN A 515 -11.40 -34.27 17.28
C GLN A 515 -12.14 -33.17 18.08
N ASP A 516 -13.28 -33.51 18.68
CA ASP A 516 -14.14 -32.55 19.40
C ASP A 516 -13.43 -31.83 20.56
N GLU A 517 -12.64 -32.53 21.37
CA GLU A 517 -11.92 -31.93 22.50
C GLU A 517 -10.89 -30.90 22.02
N ALA A 518 -10.21 -31.17 20.89
CA ALA A 518 -9.27 -30.25 20.28
C ALA A 518 -9.96 -28.97 19.79
N ILE A 519 -11.08 -29.12 19.08
CA ILE A 519 -11.88 -28.01 18.56
C ILE A 519 -12.39 -27.14 19.72
N GLN A 520 -12.94 -27.74 20.77
CA GLN A 520 -13.43 -27.01 21.94
C GLN A 520 -12.33 -26.25 22.69
N ALA A 521 -11.15 -26.87 22.86
CA ALA A 521 -10.03 -26.23 23.55
C ALA A 521 -9.56 -24.97 22.81
N ILE A 522 -9.42 -25.07 21.48
CA ILE A 522 -9.02 -23.94 20.62
C ILE A 522 -10.10 -22.86 20.62
N ALA A 523 -11.37 -23.23 20.40
CA ALA A 523 -12.48 -22.28 20.35
C ALA A 523 -12.62 -21.49 21.66
N LYS A 524 -12.45 -22.14 22.82
CA LYS A 524 -12.43 -21.46 24.13
C LYS A 524 -11.27 -20.45 24.25
N ALA A 525 -10.08 -20.83 23.82
CA ALA A 525 -8.91 -19.96 23.90
C ALA A 525 -9.02 -18.75 22.95
N VAL A 526 -9.48 -18.96 21.71
CA VAL A 526 -9.74 -17.87 20.75
C VAL A 526 -10.83 -16.93 21.25
N ARG A 527 -11.95 -17.45 21.78
CA ARG A 527 -13.01 -16.62 22.36
C ARG A 527 -12.53 -15.78 23.55
N ARG A 528 -11.69 -16.33 24.44
CA ARG A 528 -11.08 -15.56 25.55
C ARG A 528 -10.21 -14.40 25.05
N ALA A 529 -9.41 -14.65 24.01
CA ALA A 529 -8.57 -13.62 23.42
C ALA A 529 -9.40 -12.50 22.77
N ARG A 530 -10.45 -12.87 22.02
CA ARG A 530 -11.33 -11.93 21.33
C ARG A 530 -12.22 -11.13 22.29
N ALA A 531 -12.66 -11.73 23.38
CA ALA A 531 -13.39 -11.05 24.45
C ALA A 531 -12.53 -10.10 25.31
N GLY A 532 -11.23 -9.98 25.01
CA GLY A 532 -10.31 -9.11 25.79
C GLY A 532 -10.00 -9.63 27.19
N LEU A 533 -10.34 -10.88 27.50
CA LEU A 533 -10.09 -11.52 28.81
C LEU A 533 -8.69 -12.15 28.90
N LYS A 534 -7.91 -12.09 27.82
CA LYS A 534 -6.54 -12.59 27.76
C LYS A 534 -5.54 -11.46 28.02
N ASP A 535 -4.37 -11.80 28.57
CA ASP A 535 -3.24 -10.89 28.66
C ASP A 535 -2.88 -10.34 27.25
N PRO A 536 -2.92 -9.01 27.04
CA PRO A 536 -2.66 -8.38 25.74
C PRO A 536 -1.20 -8.54 25.28
N ARG A 537 -0.29 -8.97 26.17
CA ARG A 537 1.12 -9.20 25.81
C ARG A 537 1.34 -10.57 25.16
N ARG A 538 0.41 -11.51 25.24
CA ARG A 538 0.61 -12.88 24.75
C ARG A 538 -0.06 -13.09 23.38
N PRO A 539 0.36 -14.11 22.59
CA PRO A 539 -0.32 -14.50 21.35
C PRO A 539 -1.82 -14.81 21.55
N ILE A 540 -2.64 -14.92 20.51
CA ILE A 540 -4.07 -15.26 20.61
C ILE A 540 -4.27 -16.59 21.33
N GLY A 541 -3.45 -17.58 21.01
CA GLY A 541 -3.45 -18.91 21.62
C GLY A 541 -2.13 -19.60 21.39
N SER A 542 -1.62 -20.34 22.38
CA SER A 542 -0.50 -21.27 22.21
C SER A 542 -0.94 -22.70 22.53
N PHE A 543 -0.70 -23.63 21.60
CA PHE A 543 -1.18 -25.01 21.70
C PHE A 543 -0.08 -26.02 21.39
N ILE A 544 -0.08 -27.15 22.09
CA ILE A 544 0.70 -28.35 21.71
C ILE A 544 -0.28 -29.45 21.27
N PHE A 545 -0.11 -29.95 20.04
CA PHE A 545 -0.90 -31.03 19.46
C PHE A 545 -0.14 -32.36 19.56
N LEU A 546 -0.64 -33.25 20.42
CA LEU A 546 -0.10 -34.60 20.64
C LEU A 546 -0.97 -35.64 19.96
N GLY A 547 -0.35 -36.73 19.48
CA GLY A 547 -1.08 -37.85 18.88
C GLY A 547 -0.24 -38.57 17.82
N PRO A 548 -0.73 -39.69 17.27
CA PRO A 548 -0.07 -40.36 16.16
C PRO A 548 -0.18 -39.56 14.87
N THR A 549 0.60 -39.93 13.85
CA THR A 549 0.52 -39.34 12.51
C THR A 549 -0.81 -39.67 11.83
N GLY A 550 -1.34 -38.72 11.05
CA GLY A 550 -2.52 -38.98 10.21
C GLY A 550 -3.89 -38.85 10.91
N VAL A 551 -3.94 -38.34 12.15
CA VAL A 551 -5.18 -38.12 12.92
C VAL A 551 -5.82 -36.73 12.74
N GLY A 552 -5.20 -35.85 11.93
CA GLY A 552 -5.79 -34.53 11.59
C GLY A 552 -5.18 -33.31 12.27
N LYS A 553 -3.98 -33.40 12.88
CA LYS A 553 -3.28 -32.25 13.51
C LYS A 553 -3.12 -31.07 12.54
N THR A 554 -2.56 -31.34 11.36
CA THR A 554 -2.32 -30.34 10.30
C THR A 554 -3.61 -29.90 9.61
N GLU A 555 -4.62 -30.78 9.53
CA GLU A 555 -5.90 -30.39 8.91
C GLU A 555 -6.65 -29.41 9.81
N LEU A 556 -6.59 -29.59 11.13
CA LEU A 556 -7.19 -28.67 12.09
C LEU A 556 -6.56 -27.27 12.00
N THR A 557 -5.24 -27.16 11.78
CA THR A 557 -4.59 -25.84 11.62
C THR A 557 -5.03 -25.15 10.33
N LYS A 558 -5.17 -25.89 9.22
CA LYS A 558 -5.70 -25.36 7.96
C LYS A 558 -7.16 -24.91 8.07
N ALA A 559 -8.01 -25.74 8.69
CA ALA A 559 -9.39 -25.40 8.96
C ALA A 559 -9.51 -24.15 9.84
N LEU A 560 -8.65 -24.04 10.86
CA LEU A 560 -8.56 -22.87 11.72
C LEU A 560 -8.09 -21.62 10.96
N ALA A 561 -7.13 -21.74 10.03
CA ALA A 561 -6.65 -20.63 9.22
C ALA A 561 -7.76 -20.08 8.31
N ARG A 562 -8.48 -20.97 7.60
CA ARG A 562 -9.66 -20.61 6.80
C ARG A 562 -10.74 -19.93 7.64
N PHE A 563 -11.04 -20.48 8.81
CA PHE A 563 -12.07 -19.93 9.68
C PHE A 563 -11.67 -18.57 10.28
N MET A 564 -10.43 -18.40 10.74
CA MET A 564 -9.99 -17.18 11.43
C MET A 564 -9.60 -16.05 10.47
N PHE A 565 -8.96 -16.39 9.35
CA PHE A 565 -8.31 -15.42 8.46
C PHE A 565 -8.83 -15.48 7.02
N GLY A 566 -9.82 -16.34 6.73
CA GLY A 566 -10.43 -16.48 5.40
C GLY A 566 -9.57 -17.22 4.38
N SER A 567 -8.29 -17.46 4.66
CA SER A 567 -7.33 -18.07 3.74
C SER A 567 -6.42 -19.08 4.44
N GLU A 568 -6.09 -20.17 3.75
CA GLU A 568 -5.05 -21.10 4.19
C GLU A 568 -3.64 -20.49 4.13
N GLU A 569 -3.43 -19.44 3.32
CA GLU A 569 -2.12 -18.79 3.20
C GLU A 569 -1.70 -18.03 4.47
N ALA A 570 -2.62 -17.82 5.41
CA ALA A 570 -2.30 -17.30 6.74
C ALA A 570 -1.57 -18.35 7.62
N LEU A 571 -1.37 -19.57 7.13
CA LEU A 571 -0.61 -20.62 7.79
C LEU A 571 0.89 -20.50 7.47
N ILE A 572 1.70 -20.23 8.49
CA ILE A 572 3.16 -20.26 8.43
C ILE A 572 3.60 -21.57 9.06
N GLN A 573 4.04 -22.54 8.25
CA GLN A 573 4.49 -23.84 8.74
C GLN A 573 6.03 -23.93 8.69
N LEU A 574 6.63 -24.33 9.81
CA LEU A 574 8.06 -24.50 9.99
C LEU A 574 8.33 -25.91 10.52
N ASP A 575 9.18 -26.67 9.83
CA ASP A 575 9.61 -28.00 10.26
C ASP A 575 10.79 -27.88 11.24
N MET A 576 10.58 -28.31 12.49
CA MET A 576 11.60 -28.23 13.55
C MET A 576 12.73 -29.24 13.40
N SER A 577 12.59 -30.23 12.52
CA SER A 577 13.68 -31.14 12.15
C SER A 577 14.83 -30.41 11.42
N GLU A 578 14.56 -29.28 10.75
CA GLU A 578 15.59 -28.41 10.18
C GLU A 578 16.39 -27.62 11.22
N PHE A 579 15.89 -27.54 12.46
CA PHE A 579 16.42 -26.72 13.54
C PHE A 579 17.03 -27.55 14.69
N THR A 580 17.55 -28.74 14.36
CA THR A 580 18.20 -29.67 15.29
C THR A 580 19.54 -29.17 15.82
N GLU A 581 20.26 -28.36 15.03
CA GLU A 581 21.57 -27.82 15.39
C GLU A 581 21.49 -26.44 16.03
N ARG A 582 22.47 -26.10 16.88
CA ARG A 582 22.45 -24.84 17.62
C ARG A 582 22.41 -23.59 16.72
N HIS A 583 23.14 -23.62 15.61
CA HIS A 583 23.30 -22.44 14.75
C HIS A 583 22.18 -22.28 13.73
N THR A 584 21.35 -23.30 13.48
CA THR A 584 20.23 -23.19 12.54
C THR A 584 19.07 -22.39 13.13
N GLY A 585 18.97 -22.28 14.46
CA GLY A 585 18.01 -21.41 15.12
C GLY A 585 18.12 -19.93 14.72
N SER A 586 19.31 -19.47 14.31
CA SER A 586 19.48 -18.11 13.78
C SER A 586 18.75 -17.91 12.46
N ARG A 587 18.44 -18.95 11.67
CA ARG A 587 17.63 -18.82 10.45
C ARG A 587 16.19 -18.34 10.72
N LEU A 588 15.66 -18.55 11.93
CA LEU A 588 14.33 -18.04 12.32
C LEU A 588 14.33 -16.52 12.51
N VAL A 589 15.42 -15.97 13.05
CA VAL A 589 15.51 -14.59 13.57
C VAL A 589 16.43 -13.69 12.71
N GLY A 590 17.28 -14.30 11.89
CA GLY A 590 18.39 -13.69 11.18
C GLY A 590 19.73 -14.04 11.81
N ALA A 591 20.80 -14.07 11.00
CA ALA A 591 22.15 -14.23 11.53
C ALA A 591 22.59 -12.93 12.24
N PRO A 592 23.31 -12.97 13.37
CA PRO A 592 23.81 -11.78 14.04
C PRO A 592 24.91 -11.08 13.23
N PRO A 593 25.20 -9.78 13.51
CA PRO A 593 26.25 -9.03 12.81
C PRO A 593 27.60 -9.76 12.81
N GLY A 594 28.20 -9.90 11.63
CA GLY A 594 29.52 -10.56 11.45
C GLY A 594 29.46 -12.05 11.06
N TYR A 595 28.27 -12.63 10.90
CA TYR A 595 28.08 -14.00 10.40
C TYR A 595 27.61 -14.00 8.93
N ILE A 596 27.92 -15.07 8.19
CA ILE A 596 27.42 -15.27 6.81
C ILE A 596 25.88 -15.33 6.87
N GLY A 597 25.21 -14.52 6.04
CA GLY A 597 23.74 -14.39 6.05
C GLY A 597 23.19 -13.29 6.96
N TYR A 598 24.01 -12.36 7.47
CA TYR A 598 23.54 -11.18 8.22
C TYR A 598 22.56 -10.29 7.43
N GLU A 599 22.71 -10.25 6.11
CA GLU A 599 21.81 -9.54 5.20
C GLU A 599 20.45 -10.26 5.07
N ASP A 600 20.43 -11.59 5.24
CA ASP A 600 19.24 -12.42 5.06
C ASP A 600 18.24 -12.21 6.21
N ALA A 601 17.00 -11.91 5.85
CA ALA A 601 15.93 -11.74 6.82
C ALA A 601 15.58 -13.09 7.46
N GLY A 602 15.29 -13.10 8.77
CA GLY A 602 14.88 -14.32 9.46
C GLY A 602 13.56 -14.86 8.91
N GLN A 603 13.48 -16.16 8.69
CA GLN A 603 12.32 -16.80 8.06
C GLN A 603 11.02 -16.56 8.83
N LEU A 604 11.06 -16.69 10.17
CA LEU A 604 9.89 -16.50 11.02
C LEU A 604 9.58 -15.02 11.22
N THR A 605 10.61 -14.22 11.51
CA THR A 605 10.47 -12.79 11.80
C THR A 605 9.95 -12.01 10.60
N GLU A 606 10.43 -12.30 9.39
CA GLU A 606 9.98 -11.64 8.17
C GLU A 606 8.59 -12.11 7.73
N ALA A 607 8.30 -13.42 7.81
CA ALA A 607 6.98 -13.95 7.48
C ALA A 607 5.89 -13.32 8.36
N LEU A 608 6.16 -13.20 9.66
CA LEU A 608 5.21 -12.60 10.59
C LEU A 608 5.13 -11.08 10.47
N ARG A 609 6.22 -10.39 10.12
CA ARG A 609 6.18 -8.95 9.83
C ARG A 609 5.29 -8.64 8.63
N ARG A 610 5.31 -9.48 7.60
CA ARG A 610 4.43 -9.35 6.43
C ARG A 610 2.98 -9.73 6.75
N ARG A 611 2.77 -10.71 7.63
CA ARG A 611 1.45 -11.23 8.01
C ARG A 611 1.34 -11.41 9.53
N PRO A 612 1.10 -10.33 10.30
CA PRO A 612 1.04 -10.38 11.77
C PRO A 612 -0.11 -11.24 12.31
N TYR A 613 -1.16 -11.42 11.51
CA TYR A 613 -2.33 -12.23 11.80
C TYR A 613 -2.19 -13.57 11.06
N SER A 614 -1.64 -14.55 11.74
CA SER A 614 -1.32 -15.85 11.13
C SER A 614 -1.38 -16.98 12.15
N ILE A 615 -1.43 -18.20 11.64
CA ILE A 615 -1.21 -19.40 12.45
C ILE A 615 0.23 -19.84 12.20
N VAL A 616 1.06 -19.81 13.23
CA VAL A 616 2.44 -20.29 13.16
C VAL A 616 2.49 -21.71 13.67
N VAL A 617 2.80 -22.66 12.79
CA VAL A 617 2.94 -24.08 13.10
C VAL A 617 4.40 -24.45 13.19
N PHE A 618 4.80 -24.96 14.35
CA PHE A 618 6.09 -25.59 14.59
C PHE A 618 5.90 -27.10 14.58
N ASP A 619 6.22 -27.75 13.46
CA ASP A 619 6.03 -29.19 13.27
C ASP A 619 7.18 -29.97 13.94
N GLU A 620 6.87 -31.08 14.61
CA GLU A 620 7.86 -31.94 15.30
C GLU A 620 8.78 -31.21 16.30
N VAL A 621 8.19 -30.38 17.16
CA VAL A 621 8.92 -29.47 18.06
C VAL A 621 9.92 -30.18 19.01
N GLU A 622 9.76 -31.48 19.24
CA GLU A 622 10.72 -32.31 20.00
C GLU A 622 12.08 -32.47 19.33
N LYS A 623 12.17 -32.26 18.00
CA LYS A 623 13.42 -32.40 17.24
C LYS A 623 14.28 -31.13 17.28
N ALA A 624 13.68 -29.98 17.60
CA ALA A 624 14.39 -28.71 17.67
C ALA A 624 15.44 -28.68 18.79
N HIS A 625 16.50 -27.92 18.55
CA HIS A 625 17.53 -27.61 19.55
C HIS A 625 16.94 -26.81 20.73
N PRO A 626 17.42 -26.98 21.98
CA PRO A 626 16.94 -26.24 23.15
C PRO A 626 16.94 -24.70 23.02
N GLU A 627 17.87 -24.14 22.24
CA GLU A 627 17.89 -22.68 21.97
C GLU A 627 16.64 -22.21 21.22
N VAL A 628 16.08 -23.04 20.34
CA VAL A 628 14.82 -22.75 19.65
C VAL A 628 13.66 -22.79 20.63
N HIS A 629 13.67 -23.74 21.59
CA HIS A 629 12.67 -23.77 22.66
C HIS A 629 12.68 -22.49 23.51
N ASN A 630 13.85 -21.89 23.74
CA ASN A 630 13.96 -20.60 24.43
C ASN A 630 13.34 -19.44 23.63
N LEU A 631 13.51 -19.42 22.31
CA LEU A 631 12.84 -18.44 21.43
C LEU A 631 11.32 -18.62 21.47
N LEU A 632 10.84 -19.88 21.43
CA LEU A 632 9.42 -20.20 21.55
C LEU A 632 8.83 -19.79 22.90
N LEU A 633 9.59 -19.98 23.99
CA LEU A 633 9.21 -19.47 25.31
C LEU A 633 8.99 -17.96 25.26
N GLN A 634 9.95 -17.20 24.72
CA GLN A 634 9.83 -15.74 24.59
C GLN A 634 8.57 -15.33 23.80
N ILE A 635 8.29 -16.01 22.69
CA ILE A 635 7.08 -15.78 21.89
C ILE A 635 5.81 -16.01 22.71
N MET A 636 5.75 -17.08 23.51
CA MET A 636 4.58 -17.41 24.33
C MET A 636 4.43 -16.53 25.59
N GLU A 637 5.55 -15.99 26.11
CA GLU A 637 5.60 -15.12 27.29
C GLU A 637 5.31 -13.66 26.96
N GLU A 638 6.06 -13.09 26.00
CA GLU A 638 6.17 -11.66 25.73
C GLU A 638 5.40 -11.24 24.47
N GLY A 639 5.05 -12.22 23.62
CA GLY A 639 4.35 -11.99 22.36
C GLY A 639 5.15 -11.13 21.38
N HIS A 640 6.47 -11.07 21.54
CA HIS A 640 7.37 -10.43 20.59
C HIS A 640 8.69 -11.16 20.50
N LEU A 641 9.36 -11.02 19.35
CA LEU A 641 10.71 -11.53 19.13
C LEU A 641 11.55 -10.44 18.46
N SER A 642 12.77 -10.23 18.93
CA SER A 642 13.69 -9.30 18.28
C SER A 642 14.42 -10.01 17.14
N ASP A 643 14.42 -9.42 15.94
CA ASP A 643 15.25 -9.89 14.83
C ASP A 643 16.75 -9.63 15.08
N ALA A 644 17.63 -10.17 14.23
CA ALA A 644 19.06 -9.97 14.35
C ALA A 644 19.55 -8.52 14.14
N LYS A 645 18.68 -7.65 13.62
CA LYS A 645 18.91 -6.20 13.44
C LYS A 645 18.34 -5.39 14.62
N GLY A 646 17.76 -6.05 15.63
CA GLY A 646 17.19 -5.43 16.82
C GLY A 646 15.75 -4.94 16.66
N ARG A 647 15.08 -5.23 15.54
CA ARG A 647 13.68 -4.85 15.31
C ARG A 647 12.76 -5.83 16.03
N GLN A 648 11.76 -5.32 16.74
CA GLN A 648 10.77 -6.18 17.40
C GLN A 648 9.66 -6.60 16.44
N VAL A 649 9.42 -7.90 16.35
CA VAL A 649 8.32 -8.52 15.60
C VAL A 649 7.24 -8.96 16.57
N ASN A 650 5.98 -8.61 16.29
CA ASN A 650 4.84 -8.82 17.17
C ASN A 650 4.09 -10.14 16.85
N PHE A 651 3.93 -11.00 17.87
CA PHE A 651 3.21 -12.28 17.85
C PHE A 651 1.86 -12.24 18.58
N ARG A 652 1.47 -11.11 19.17
CA ARG A 652 0.20 -10.97 19.94
C ARG A 652 -1.04 -11.32 19.12
N ASN A 653 -0.98 -11.13 17.81
CA ASN A 653 -2.05 -11.40 16.86
C ASN A 653 -1.94 -12.78 16.17
N ALA A 654 -0.94 -13.59 16.55
CA ALA A 654 -0.72 -14.91 15.99
C ALA A 654 -1.33 -16.02 16.87
N ILE A 655 -1.69 -17.14 16.25
CA ILE A 655 -1.96 -18.41 16.95
C ILE A 655 -0.73 -19.30 16.79
N ILE A 656 -0.18 -19.74 17.92
CA ILE A 656 0.99 -20.63 17.95
C ILE A 656 0.51 -22.07 18.11
N VAL A 657 0.87 -22.93 17.16
CA VAL A 657 0.60 -24.36 17.23
C VAL A 657 1.91 -25.10 17.13
N MET A 658 2.14 -26.03 18.05
CA MET A 658 3.29 -26.92 18.03
C MET A 658 2.77 -28.34 17.88
N THR A 659 3.23 -29.09 16.90
CA THR A 659 2.88 -30.52 16.81
C THR A 659 4.00 -31.35 17.43
N SER A 660 3.63 -32.50 18.00
CA SER A 660 4.61 -33.45 18.49
C SER A 660 4.09 -34.88 18.36
N ASN A 661 4.97 -35.79 17.92
CA ASN A 661 4.67 -37.22 17.76
C ASN A 661 5.22 -38.05 18.93
N VAL A 662 5.70 -37.38 20.00
CA VAL A 662 6.26 -38.00 21.20
C VAL A 662 5.27 -38.98 21.85
N GLY A 663 5.75 -40.19 22.14
CA GLY A 663 4.98 -41.23 22.84
C GLY A 663 4.01 -42.03 21.97
N ALA A 664 3.87 -41.69 20.68
CA ALA A 664 2.99 -42.43 19.77
C ALA A 664 3.45 -43.90 19.57
N GLU A 665 4.76 -44.17 19.49
CA GLU A 665 5.28 -45.53 19.29
C GLU A 665 5.05 -46.46 20.51
N GLU A 666 5.20 -45.95 21.73
CA GLU A 666 4.99 -46.74 22.96
C GLU A 666 3.53 -47.17 23.14
N ILE A 667 2.59 -46.35 22.64
CA ILE A 667 1.16 -46.66 22.66
C ILE A 667 0.83 -47.75 21.64
N ARG A 668 1.41 -47.66 20.43
CA ARG A 668 1.21 -48.67 19.37
C ARG A 668 1.61 -50.07 19.83
N ARG A 669 2.80 -50.23 20.44
CA ARG A 669 3.30 -51.55 20.88
C ARG A 669 2.46 -52.21 21.97
N ASN A 670 1.81 -51.42 22.83
CA ASN A 670 1.02 -51.93 23.95
C ASN A 670 -0.42 -52.31 23.57
N THR A 671 -0.91 -51.90 22.39
CA THR A 671 -2.29 -52.18 21.96
C THR A 671 -2.47 -53.64 21.51
N GLN A 672 -1.38 -54.38 21.27
CA GLN A 672 -1.41 -55.78 20.78
C GLN A 672 -1.39 -56.86 21.87
N LEU A 673 -1.28 -56.51 23.16
CA LEU A 673 -1.16 -57.48 24.27
C LEU A 673 -2.28 -57.29 25.31
N GLY A 674 -3.49 -57.80 25.02
CA GLY A 674 -4.61 -57.81 25.97
C GLY A 674 -5.71 -58.80 25.59
N PHE A 675 -6.24 -59.53 26.57
CA PHE A 675 -7.44 -60.36 26.39
C PHE A 675 -8.66 -59.44 26.27
N PRO A 676 -9.49 -59.53 25.21
CA PRO A 676 -10.69 -58.71 25.10
C PRO A 676 -11.71 -59.14 26.15
N LEU A 677 -11.84 -58.33 27.22
CA LEU A 677 -12.96 -58.41 28.13
C LEU A 677 -14.18 -57.83 27.39
N LYS A 678 -15.25 -58.61 27.22
CA LYS A 678 -16.51 -58.10 26.65
C LYS A 678 -17.05 -56.95 27.52
N ARG A 679 -16.77 -55.71 27.10
CA ARG A 679 -17.33 -54.48 27.65
C ARG A 679 -18.03 -53.73 26.51
N ASP A 680 -18.89 -52.78 26.87
CA ASP A 680 -19.51 -51.90 25.88
C ASP A 680 -18.43 -51.09 25.13
N ALA A 681 -18.48 -51.11 23.80
CA ALA A 681 -17.46 -50.52 22.91
C ALA A 681 -17.14 -49.05 23.24
N ARG A 682 -18.15 -48.23 23.58
CA ARG A 682 -17.97 -46.82 23.96
C ARG A 682 -17.20 -46.62 25.26
N THR A 683 -17.39 -47.51 26.22
CA THR A 683 -16.72 -47.42 27.53
C THR A 683 -15.27 -47.84 27.41
N GLU A 684 -14.99 -48.83 26.57
CA GLU A 684 -13.65 -49.30 26.25
C GLU A 684 -12.84 -48.24 25.47
N GLU A 685 -13.45 -47.60 24.47
CA GLU A 685 -12.84 -46.48 23.73
C GLU A 685 -12.43 -45.33 24.67
N ARG A 686 -13.31 -44.95 25.62
CA ARG A 686 -13.02 -43.85 26.55
C ARG A 686 -11.87 -44.16 27.48
N LEU A 687 -11.82 -45.36 28.05
CA LEU A 687 -10.71 -45.80 28.91
C LEU A 687 -9.39 -45.86 28.15
N THR A 688 -9.41 -46.38 26.92
CA THR A 688 -8.24 -46.43 26.04
C THR A 688 -7.71 -45.03 25.73
N TYR A 689 -8.60 -44.06 25.48
CA TYR A 689 -8.22 -42.67 25.28
C TYR A 689 -7.63 -42.03 26.54
N GLU A 690 -8.21 -42.26 27.72
CA GLU A 690 -7.69 -41.73 28.99
C GLU A 690 -6.28 -42.27 29.30
N GLU A 691 -6.05 -43.56 29.07
CA GLU A 691 -4.73 -44.19 29.20
C GLU A 691 -3.72 -43.63 28.19
N MET A 692 -4.13 -43.49 26.92
CA MET A 692 -3.32 -42.88 25.86
C MET A 692 -2.93 -41.45 26.23
N ARG A 693 -3.90 -40.63 26.64
CA ARG A 693 -3.69 -39.25 27.09
C ARG A 693 -2.70 -39.17 28.23
N LYS A 694 -2.83 -40.04 29.24
CA LYS A 694 -1.91 -40.08 30.37
C LYS A 694 -0.48 -40.40 29.91
N LYS A 695 -0.29 -41.43 29.09
CA LYS A 695 1.02 -41.83 28.55
C LYS A 695 1.65 -40.71 27.70
N LEU A 696 0.90 -40.13 26.76
CA LEU A 696 1.40 -39.03 25.92
C LEU A 696 1.80 -37.82 26.76
N THR A 697 1.02 -37.48 27.78
CA THR A 697 1.32 -36.35 28.68
C THR A 697 2.57 -36.62 29.52
N GLU A 698 2.77 -37.85 30.00
CA GLU A 698 3.99 -38.24 30.71
C GLU A 698 5.22 -38.19 29.80
N SER A 699 5.11 -38.68 28.57
CA SER A 699 6.20 -38.62 27.59
C SER A 699 6.54 -37.18 27.20
N LEU A 700 5.53 -36.30 27.05
CA LEU A 700 5.76 -34.87 26.83
C LEU A 700 6.58 -34.24 27.96
N LYS A 701 6.23 -34.53 29.22
CA LYS A 701 6.94 -34.02 30.41
C LYS A 701 8.38 -34.52 30.54
N ARG A 702 8.73 -35.62 29.88
CA ARG A 702 10.13 -36.10 29.83
C ARG A 702 10.98 -35.34 28.82
N VAL A 703 10.37 -34.91 27.71
CA VAL A 703 11.06 -34.21 26.62
C VAL A 703 11.17 -32.71 26.90
N PHE A 704 10.08 -32.09 27.35
CA PHE A 704 10.02 -30.64 27.59
C PHE A 704 10.10 -30.30 29.06
N ARG A 705 10.81 -29.21 29.37
CA ARG A 705 10.89 -28.67 30.73
C ARG A 705 9.50 -28.19 31.20
N PRO A 706 9.20 -28.26 32.51
CA PRO A 706 7.93 -27.77 33.05
C PRO A 706 7.62 -26.31 32.68
N GLU A 707 8.66 -25.46 32.62
CA GLU A 707 8.58 -24.06 32.20
C GLU A 707 7.92 -23.90 30.83
N PHE A 708 8.31 -24.73 29.87
CA PHE A 708 7.76 -24.73 28.51
C PHE A 708 6.28 -25.09 28.50
N ILE A 709 5.92 -26.18 29.18
CA ILE A 709 4.55 -26.71 29.21
C ILE A 709 3.60 -25.73 29.91
N ASN A 710 4.04 -25.10 31.01
CA ASN A 710 3.24 -24.15 31.76
C ASN A 710 2.95 -22.84 31.01
N ARG A 711 3.69 -22.57 29.93
CA ARG A 711 3.50 -21.38 29.09
C ARG A 711 2.58 -21.58 27.90
N VAL A 712 2.14 -22.81 27.67
CA VAL A 712 1.16 -23.15 26.63
C VAL A 712 -0.26 -22.95 27.20
N ASP A 713 -1.18 -22.39 26.42
CA ASP A 713 -2.57 -22.25 26.86
C ASP A 713 -3.28 -23.60 27.01
N ALA A 714 -2.99 -24.56 26.13
CA ALA A 714 -3.47 -25.95 26.27
C ALA A 714 -2.59 -26.98 25.56
N VAL A 715 -2.44 -28.16 26.19
CA VAL A 715 -1.94 -29.38 25.54
C VAL A 715 -3.14 -30.19 25.08
N ILE A 716 -3.23 -30.43 23.78
CA ILE A 716 -4.36 -31.06 23.11
C ILE A 716 -3.93 -32.43 22.61
N VAL A 717 -4.63 -33.48 23.06
CA VAL A 717 -4.38 -34.87 22.66
C VAL A 717 -5.41 -35.31 21.63
N PHE A 718 -4.93 -35.61 20.43
CA PHE A 718 -5.74 -36.12 19.33
C PHE A 718 -5.98 -37.61 19.53
N ARG A 719 -7.24 -38.02 19.40
CA ARG A 719 -7.62 -39.44 19.49
C ARG A 719 -7.29 -40.17 18.20
N ALA A 720 -7.06 -41.47 18.30
CA ALA A 720 -7.00 -42.34 17.13
C ALA A 720 -8.37 -42.34 16.41
N LEU A 721 -8.35 -42.39 15.09
CA LEU A 721 -9.56 -42.44 14.27
C LEU A 721 -10.14 -43.85 14.31
N ASN A 722 -11.45 -43.97 14.55
CA ASN A 722 -12.16 -45.24 14.41
C ASN A 722 -12.73 -45.39 12.98
N GLN A 723 -13.28 -46.56 12.67
CA GLN A 723 -13.81 -46.86 11.33
C GLN A 723 -14.92 -45.89 10.90
N ASP A 724 -15.79 -45.49 11.83
CA ASP A 724 -16.85 -44.50 11.58
C ASP A 724 -16.28 -43.11 11.25
N ASP A 725 -15.21 -42.70 11.95
CA ASP A 725 -14.52 -41.44 11.68
C ASP A 725 -13.88 -41.48 10.28
N ILE A 726 -13.24 -42.58 9.89
CA ILE A 726 -12.63 -42.74 8.56
C ILE A 726 -13.69 -42.70 7.47
N ARG A 727 -14.84 -43.36 7.67
CA ARG A 727 -15.97 -43.32 6.72
C ARG A 727 -16.43 -41.88 6.46
N LYS A 728 -16.56 -41.06 7.51
CA LYS A 728 -16.91 -39.63 7.37
C LYS A 728 -15.81 -38.85 6.63
N ILE A 729 -14.54 -39.16 6.86
CA ILE A 729 -13.43 -38.53 6.14
C ILE A 729 -13.48 -38.91 4.64
N VAL A 730 -13.84 -40.15 4.28
CA VAL A 730 -14.05 -40.56 2.88
C VAL A 730 -15.09 -39.68 2.21
N VAL A 731 -16.23 -39.45 2.87
CA VAL A 731 -17.29 -38.55 2.37
C VAL A 731 -16.73 -37.15 2.11
N LEU A 732 -16.00 -36.58 3.08
CA LEU A 732 -15.40 -35.25 2.92
C LEU A 732 -14.40 -35.15 1.76
N GLU A 733 -13.61 -36.20 1.51
CA GLU A 733 -12.68 -36.23 0.37
C GLU A 733 -13.42 -36.40 -0.97
N LEU A 734 -14.50 -37.20 -1.02
CA LEU A 734 -15.34 -37.31 -2.22
C LEU A 734 -16.12 -36.03 -2.52
N ASP A 735 -16.54 -35.28 -1.50
CA ASP A 735 -17.18 -33.97 -1.66
C ASP A 735 -16.23 -32.97 -2.35
N LYS A 736 -14.92 -33.04 -2.09
CA LYS A 736 -13.92 -32.21 -2.80
C LYS A 736 -13.83 -32.57 -4.29
N VAL A 737 -13.98 -33.84 -4.64
CA VAL A 737 -14.05 -34.27 -6.04
C VAL A 737 -15.35 -33.75 -6.67
N THR A 738 -16.46 -33.89 -5.95
CA THR A 738 -17.78 -33.41 -6.38
C THR A 738 -17.79 -31.90 -6.66
N GLU A 739 -17.17 -31.08 -5.81
CA GLU A 739 -17.00 -29.64 -6.02
C GLU A 739 -16.32 -29.31 -7.36
N ARG A 740 -15.25 -30.03 -7.71
CA ARG A 740 -14.56 -29.83 -9.00
C ARG A 740 -15.42 -30.22 -10.20
N LEU A 741 -16.25 -31.26 -10.05
CA LEU A 741 -17.16 -31.72 -11.10
C LEU A 741 -18.35 -30.78 -11.35
N LYS A 742 -18.71 -29.93 -10.38
CA LYS A 742 -19.77 -28.92 -10.56
C LYS A 742 -19.46 -27.96 -11.72
N GLU A 743 -18.19 -27.64 -11.96
CA GLU A 743 -17.78 -26.80 -13.10
C GLU A 743 -18.12 -27.45 -14.46
N HIS A 744 -18.18 -28.78 -14.48
CA HIS A 744 -18.58 -29.59 -15.64
C HIS A 744 -20.07 -29.98 -15.61
N ALA A 745 -20.85 -29.45 -14.66
CA ALA A 745 -22.25 -29.78 -14.43
C ALA A 745 -22.50 -31.29 -14.20
N ILE A 746 -21.57 -31.99 -13.55
CA ILE A 746 -21.68 -33.42 -13.21
C ILE A 746 -21.82 -33.55 -11.69
N SER A 747 -22.71 -34.44 -11.24
CA SER A 747 -22.83 -34.80 -9.81
C SER A 747 -22.23 -36.18 -9.54
N LEU A 748 -21.72 -36.36 -8.32
CA LEU A 748 -21.11 -37.60 -7.86
C LEU A 748 -21.79 -38.05 -6.56
N HIS A 749 -22.16 -39.32 -6.48
CA HIS A 749 -22.78 -39.97 -5.33
C HIS A 749 -22.04 -41.27 -5.02
N ALA A 750 -22.02 -41.72 -3.76
CA ALA A 750 -21.39 -42.98 -3.37
C ALA A 750 -22.35 -43.86 -2.59
N THR A 751 -22.33 -45.17 -2.83
CA THR A 751 -23.10 -46.14 -2.04
C THR A 751 -22.45 -46.40 -0.68
N GLU A 752 -23.24 -46.87 0.29
CA GLU A 752 -22.71 -47.23 1.61
C GLU A 752 -21.58 -48.26 1.54
N ALA A 753 -21.73 -49.26 0.66
CA ALA A 753 -20.71 -50.28 0.42
C ALA A 753 -19.41 -49.70 -0.17
N ALA A 754 -19.51 -48.71 -1.07
CA ALA A 754 -18.34 -48.03 -1.62
C ALA A 754 -17.59 -47.22 -0.56
N LEU A 755 -18.33 -46.52 0.32
CA LEU A 755 -17.74 -45.79 1.44
C LEU A 755 -17.02 -46.73 2.41
N ASP A 756 -17.58 -47.91 2.71
CA ASP A 756 -16.97 -48.90 3.59
C ASP A 756 -15.69 -49.49 2.99
N LEU A 757 -15.71 -49.84 1.70
CA LEU A 757 -14.53 -50.36 1.00
C LEU A 757 -13.41 -49.32 0.88
N LEU A 758 -13.76 -48.06 0.61
CA LEU A 758 -12.81 -46.95 0.59
C LEU A 758 -12.22 -46.69 1.98
N ALA A 759 -13.03 -46.77 3.03
CA ALA A 759 -12.59 -46.59 4.40
C ALA A 759 -11.62 -47.72 4.84
N GLU A 760 -11.93 -48.97 4.49
CA GLU A 760 -11.07 -50.12 4.79
C GLU A 760 -9.72 -50.02 4.08
N ARG A 761 -9.72 -49.74 2.77
CA ARG A 761 -8.48 -49.59 1.98
C ARG A 761 -7.70 -48.31 2.30
N GLY A 762 -8.39 -47.26 2.73
CA GLY A 762 -7.82 -45.95 3.04
C GLY A 762 -7.29 -45.82 4.47
N TYR A 763 -7.52 -46.82 5.33
CA TYR A 763 -7.06 -46.84 6.70
C TYR A 763 -5.79 -47.66 6.87
N ASP A 764 -4.78 -47.03 7.46
CA ASP A 764 -3.55 -47.69 7.85
C ASP A 764 -3.32 -47.48 9.37
N PRO A 765 -3.16 -48.54 10.18
CA PRO A 765 -2.88 -48.40 11.61
C PRO A 765 -1.60 -47.63 11.96
N GLU A 766 -0.64 -47.53 11.04
CA GLU A 766 0.61 -46.76 11.19
C GLU A 766 0.45 -45.32 10.70
N MET A 767 -0.23 -45.12 9.56
CA MET A 767 -0.32 -43.82 8.89
C MET A 767 -1.66 -43.08 9.08
N GLY A 768 -2.61 -43.67 9.80
CA GLY A 768 -3.96 -43.14 9.97
C GLY A 768 -4.71 -43.03 8.63
N ALA A 769 -5.46 -41.94 8.44
CA ALA A 769 -6.21 -41.67 7.20
C ALA A 769 -5.33 -41.09 6.06
N ARG A 770 -3.99 -41.03 6.22
CA ARG A 770 -3.09 -40.42 5.23
C ARG A 770 -3.12 -41.09 3.84
N PRO A 771 -3.25 -42.44 3.72
CA PRO A 771 -3.36 -43.10 2.42
C PRO A 771 -4.67 -42.83 1.68
N LEU A 772 -5.72 -42.41 2.40
CA LEU A 772 -7.08 -42.30 1.87
C LEU A 772 -7.16 -41.42 0.60
N ARG A 773 -6.48 -40.27 0.59
CA ARG A 773 -6.46 -39.39 -0.58
C ARG A 773 -5.88 -40.08 -1.81
N ARG A 774 -4.84 -40.89 -1.63
CA ARG A 774 -4.24 -41.67 -2.73
C ARG A 774 -5.18 -42.78 -3.20
N VAL A 775 -5.88 -43.44 -2.27
CA VAL A 775 -6.87 -44.48 -2.61
C VAL A 775 -8.02 -43.89 -3.42
N ILE A 776 -8.57 -42.74 -3.00
CA ILE A 776 -9.62 -42.03 -3.73
C ILE A 776 -9.13 -41.57 -5.09
N GLN A 777 -7.90 -41.04 -5.18
CA GLN A 777 -7.31 -40.68 -6.46
C GLN A 777 -7.25 -41.88 -7.40
N GLN A 778 -6.65 -42.99 -6.97
CA GLN A 778 -6.45 -44.17 -7.81
C GLN A 778 -7.75 -44.92 -8.16
N LYS A 779 -8.73 -44.93 -7.27
CA LYS A 779 -9.95 -45.73 -7.41
C LYS A 779 -11.17 -44.94 -7.86
N VAL A 780 -11.13 -43.61 -7.77
CA VAL A 780 -12.25 -42.74 -8.13
C VAL A 780 -11.82 -41.67 -9.12
N GLU A 781 -10.82 -40.83 -8.80
CA GLU A 781 -10.44 -39.72 -9.69
C GLU A 781 -9.83 -40.20 -11.02
N ASP A 782 -8.90 -41.16 -11.00
CA ASP A 782 -8.23 -41.67 -12.20
C ASP A 782 -9.24 -42.36 -13.15
N PRO A 783 -10.10 -43.31 -12.70
CA PRO A 783 -11.13 -43.89 -13.57
C PRO A 783 -12.16 -42.87 -14.06
N LEU A 784 -12.47 -41.85 -13.25
CA LEU A 784 -13.39 -40.78 -13.63
C LEU A 784 -12.79 -39.91 -14.74
N ALA A 785 -11.51 -39.57 -14.64
CA ALA A 785 -10.78 -38.83 -15.66
C ALA A 785 -10.76 -39.60 -16.99
N ASP A 786 -10.44 -40.90 -16.95
CA ASP A 786 -10.45 -41.76 -18.13
C ASP A 786 -11.85 -41.84 -18.76
N ALA A 787 -12.90 -41.98 -17.95
CA ALA A 787 -14.28 -42.05 -18.42
C ALA A 787 -14.77 -40.72 -19.03
N LEU A 788 -14.38 -39.58 -18.45
CA LEU A 788 -14.68 -38.25 -19.01
C LEU A 788 -13.95 -38.01 -20.34
N LEU A 789 -12.67 -38.37 -20.43
CA LEU A 789 -11.89 -38.27 -21.67
C LEU A 789 -12.38 -39.21 -22.77
N ALA A 790 -12.87 -40.40 -22.40
CA ALA A 790 -13.48 -41.35 -23.30
C ALA A 790 -14.91 -40.94 -23.73
N GLY A 791 -15.46 -39.85 -23.18
CA GLY A 791 -16.81 -39.36 -23.49
C GLY A 791 -17.92 -40.27 -22.95
N GLN A 792 -17.68 -41.00 -21.86
CA GLN A 792 -18.68 -41.87 -21.25
C GLN A 792 -19.68 -41.10 -20.36
N PHE A 793 -19.27 -39.95 -19.83
CA PHE A 793 -20.12 -39.06 -19.03
C PHE A 793 -20.18 -37.67 -19.67
N HIS A 794 -21.34 -37.02 -19.60
CA HIS A 794 -21.65 -35.73 -20.22
C HIS A 794 -22.17 -34.73 -19.19
N ALA A 795 -22.20 -33.44 -19.56
CA ALA A 795 -22.74 -32.38 -18.71
C ALA A 795 -24.22 -32.65 -18.38
N GLY A 796 -24.55 -32.67 -17.09
CA GLY A 796 -25.88 -33.01 -16.56
C GLY A 796 -25.99 -34.43 -15.97
N ASP A 797 -24.98 -35.28 -16.15
CA ASP A 797 -25.00 -36.65 -15.63
C ASP A 797 -24.74 -36.73 -14.13
N SER A 798 -25.35 -37.75 -13.50
CA SER A 798 -25.10 -38.15 -12.12
C SER A 798 -24.35 -39.47 -12.10
N ILE A 799 -23.17 -39.48 -11.48
CA ILE A 799 -22.28 -40.64 -11.40
C ILE A 799 -22.42 -41.27 -10.01
N LEU A 800 -22.61 -42.59 -9.97
CA LEU A 800 -22.65 -43.39 -8.75
C LEU A 800 -21.34 -44.20 -8.62
N VAL A 801 -20.62 -43.95 -7.54
CA VAL A 801 -19.50 -44.77 -7.06
C VAL A 801 -20.09 -45.95 -6.31
N ASP A 802 -19.90 -47.15 -6.86
CA ASP A 802 -20.44 -48.40 -6.32
C ASP A 802 -19.35 -49.49 -6.28
N VAL A 803 -19.69 -50.66 -5.73
CA VAL A 803 -18.77 -51.77 -5.56
C VAL A 803 -19.21 -52.95 -6.42
N VAL A 804 -18.25 -53.62 -7.08
CA VAL A 804 -18.47 -54.95 -7.67
C VAL A 804 -17.92 -56.00 -6.72
N THR A 805 -18.81 -56.85 -6.22
CA THR A 805 -18.42 -58.09 -5.52
C THR A 805 -18.39 -59.23 -6.55
N PRO A 806 -17.22 -59.74 -6.93
CA PRO A 806 -17.15 -60.88 -7.83
C PRO A 806 -17.69 -62.15 -7.16
N PRO A 807 -18.19 -63.14 -7.93
CA PRO A 807 -18.66 -64.41 -7.39
C PRO A 807 -17.52 -65.16 -6.67
N ALA A 808 -17.85 -65.83 -5.56
CA ALA A 808 -16.89 -66.41 -4.60
C ALA A 808 -15.84 -67.39 -5.19
N ASP A 809 -16.03 -67.86 -6.42
CA ASP A 809 -15.16 -68.81 -7.12
C ASP A 809 -14.14 -68.18 -8.10
N SER A 810 -14.14 -66.85 -8.31
CA SER A 810 -13.27 -66.22 -9.34
C SER A 810 -11.87 -65.77 -8.85
N GLY A 811 -11.65 -65.69 -7.54
CA GLY A 811 -10.39 -65.18 -6.97
C GLY A 811 -10.12 -63.69 -7.22
N GLU A 812 -11.09 -62.95 -7.77
CA GLU A 812 -10.99 -61.51 -7.98
C GLU A 812 -11.33 -60.74 -6.69
N GLU A 813 -10.63 -59.64 -6.45
CA GLU A 813 -10.91 -58.77 -5.31
C GLU A 813 -12.12 -57.86 -5.60
N THR A 814 -12.85 -57.52 -4.54
CA THR A 814 -13.93 -56.53 -4.60
C THR A 814 -13.35 -55.16 -5.00
N ASP A 815 -13.88 -54.50 -6.03
CA ASP A 815 -13.33 -53.23 -6.51
C ASP A 815 -14.40 -52.16 -6.79
N ILE A 816 -13.94 -50.92 -6.90
CA ILE A 816 -14.79 -49.75 -7.12
C ILE A 816 -15.11 -49.60 -8.61
N ILE A 817 -16.36 -49.28 -8.90
CA ILE A 817 -16.85 -48.99 -10.25
C ILE A 817 -17.63 -47.68 -10.28
N LEU A 818 -17.64 -47.03 -11.44
CA LEU A 818 -18.43 -45.83 -11.71
C LEU A 818 -19.59 -46.21 -12.63
N ARG A 819 -20.83 -45.89 -12.22
CA ARG A 819 -22.04 -46.10 -13.02
C ARG A 819 -22.75 -44.77 -13.27
N GLN A 820 -23.33 -44.60 -14.45
CA GLN A 820 -24.27 -43.49 -14.68
C GLN A 820 -25.60 -43.82 -13.99
N MET A 821 -26.14 -42.88 -13.20
CA MET A 821 -27.47 -43.03 -12.64
C MET A 821 -28.52 -42.76 -13.71
N GLU A 822 -29.32 -43.77 -14.05
CA GLU A 822 -30.53 -43.56 -14.84
C GLU A 822 -31.54 -42.78 -13.99
N THR A 823 -32.07 -41.69 -14.55
CA THR A 823 -33.04 -40.79 -13.94
C THR A 823 -34.19 -41.57 -13.28
N GLN A 824 -34.21 -41.62 -11.93
CA GLN A 824 -35.27 -42.09 -11.00
C GLN A 824 -34.84 -43.13 -9.92
N ALA A 825 -33.68 -42.95 -9.28
CA ALA A 825 -33.44 -43.57 -7.97
C ALA A 825 -33.09 -42.50 -6.93
N THR A 826 -34.01 -42.25 -5.99
CA THR A 826 -33.78 -41.40 -4.81
C THR A 826 -32.78 -42.08 -3.90
N VAL A 827 -31.50 -41.74 -4.03
CA VAL A 827 -30.48 -41.97 -3.00
C VAL A 827 -30.43 -40.70 -2.15
N PRO A 828 -30.41 -40.79 -0.80
CA PRO A 828 -30.26 -39.60 0.02
C PRO A 828 -28.95 -38.87 -0.33
N PRO A 829 -28.92 -37.53 -0.28
CA PRO A 829 -27.66 -36.80 -0.38
C PRO A 829 -26.68 -37.31 0.69
N LEU A 830 -25.37 -37.27 0.39
CA LEU A 830 -24.27 -37.76 1.26
C LEU A 830 -24.29 -37.21 2.70
N LEU A 831 -25.09 -36.15 2.95
CA LEU A 831 -25.44 -35.65 4.27
C LEU A 831 -26.94 -35.31 4.32
N ALA A 832 -27.75 -36.13 4.99
CA ALA A 832 -28.88 -35.58 5.72
C ALA A 832 -28.28 -34.87 6.95
N GLN A 833 -28.31 -33.53 6.95
CA GLN A 833 -27.94 -32.76 8.14
C GLN A 833 -28.76 -33.28 9.33
N PRO A 834 -28.14 -33.74 10.42
CA PRO A 834 -28.89 -33.94 11.66
C PRO A 834 -29.27 -32.55 12.16
N SER A 835 -30.57 -32.35 12.35
CA SER A 835 -31.19 -31.17 12.98
C SER A 835 -30.60 -30.82 14.34
#